data_AF-A0A7J7IA40-F1
#
_entry.id   AF-A0A7J7IA40-F1
#
_cell.length_a   1.000
_cell.length_b   1.000
_cell.length_c   1.000
_cell.angle_alpha   90.00
_cell.angle_beta   90.00
_cell.angle_gamma   90.00
#
_symmetry.space_group_name_H-M   'P 1'
#
loop_
_entity.id
_entity.type
_entity.pdbx_description
1 polymer ?
#
loop_
_entity_poly.entity_id
_entity_poly.type
_entity_poly.pdbx_seq_one_letter_code
_entity_poly.pdbx_strand_id
1 'polypeptide(L)'
;MAKNYVRENVPLSRFGVLVAQLESIVASAAHKLPDALLCFDLLSDLVSAIDEEPKESILLWQRKCEDALYSLLVLGARRPVRHLASVAMARIIMKGDGISIYSRASSLQGFLSDGKKSEPLRVAGAAQCLGELYRYFGRRITSGLLETTIIVTKLMKFTEDFVRQEALHMLQNALEGSGGSAAASAYSEAFRVIMRLAVVDKSFTVRIAAARCLKAFANIGGPGLGVGELDNSASHCVKALEDPVSSVRDAFAEALGAVLALGMNPEAQVQPRGKAPFTPKKLEGGLQRHLVLPFMKGGPRLKDIRIGLTLSWVIRLKYMHPDSELQNFALQVMELLRVDSSADAQALACVLYILRIGVTDQMTEPTQRSFLVFLGKQLQSLDASPSMKVVALRTLSYALKTLGEVPLEFKEVLDDTVVAALSHSSPLVRVEAALTLRALAEVDPTCVGGLISYGVTTLSALRENVSFQKGSNLKFELDSLHGQATVLAALVSISPKLPLGYPARSVLEVSKKMLTESSWNPMVVTVEQQAGWLLLSSLLASMPKEELEDQVFDILSLWAALFTGDAENQIKQTEDLTSSICVRSAAIEALMAFIRCFVSSNAVNKGILLQPVLLYLSRALSYISLVASKEQQNVKPDMAMLIIRTLMAYLSLSDPMAYKGDHPQIIQLCTTPFSDTSGCEESSCLRMLLDKRDAWLGPWIPGRDWLEDELRAFQGGKDGDLPCVWEDELPSFPQPETVSKMVVNQKLLCFGTMFASQDSGGMLSLLGMIEQCLKAGKKQTWHAASVTNICVGLLAGLKALLALRPQPLGSDVLSSAQAIFLSILAEGDICASQRRAASEGLGLLARLGNDMFTARLTRLLHGDVTGAADLSYAGSIAFALGCIHRSAGGMALSSLVPATVNSISLLAKSSIAGLQVWFLHGLLLTIEAAGLSYVSHVQATLGLAMDILLSEENGWVDLQQGVGRLINAIVAVLGPELAPGSIFFSRCKSVVAEISCQQETATLLEKYLKFPKSLISNSLAKYFFNKGISSLSSPVRTMSSA
;
A
#
# COMPACT_ATOMS: atom_id res chain seq x y z
N MET A 1 72.23 -8.09 -14.83
CA MET A 1 72.35 -6.89 -15.69
C MET A 1 71.01 -6.20 -15.72
N ALA A 2 70.93 -5.05 -15.05
CA ALA A 2 69.78 -4.19 -14.98
C ALA A 2 69.55 -3.47 -16.32
N LYS A 3 68.29 -3.33 -16.74
CA LYS A 3 67.87 -2.20 -17.57
C LYS A 3 66.61 -1.61 -16.95
N ASN A 4 66.84 -0.53 -16.21
CA ASN A 4 65.85 0.47 -15.84
C ASN A 4 65.15 0.96 -17.10
N TYR A 5 63.85 0.70 -17.22
CA TYR A 5 62.95 1.56 -17.97
C TYR A 5 62.06 2.29 -16.96
N VAL A 6 62.65 3.34 -16.38
CA VAL A 6 61.89 4.45 -15.83
C VAL A 6 61.24 5.13 -17.04
N ARG A 7 59.93 4.94 -17.24
CA ARG A 7 59.14 5.85 -18.07
C ARG A 7 58.76 7.04 -17.19
N GLU A 8 59.67 8.00 -17.11
CA GLU A 8 59.35 9.37 -16.73
C GLU A 8 58.47 9.99 -17.83
N ASN A 9 57.42 10.71 -17.40
CA ASN A 9 56.53 11.56 -18.21
C ASN A 9 55.45 10.85 -19.05
N VAL A 10 54.62 10.02 -18.40
CA VAL A 10 53.20 9.93 -18.82
C VAL A 10 52.45 11.04 -18.06
N PRO A 11 51.69 11.93 -18.73
CA PRO A 11 50.86 12.89 -18.00
C PRO A 11 49.97 12.12 -17.03
N LEU A 12 50.04 12.46 -15.74
CA LEU A 12 49.28 11.79 -14.68
C LEU A 12 47.81 11.83 -15.09
N SER A 13 47.29 10.68 -15.52
CA SER A 13 45.87 10.53 -15.82
C SER A 13 45.07 10.86 -14.58
N ARG A 14 43.84 11.37 -14.75
CA ARG A 14 42.95 11.70 -13.63
C ARG A 14 42.84 10.52 -12.66
N PHE A 15 42.80 9.30 -13.20
CA PHE A 15 42.84 8.07 -12.44
C PHE A 15 44.14 7.84 -11.64
N GLY A 16 45.31 8.05 -12.24
CA GLY A 16 46.59 7.93 -11.54
C GLY A 16 46.71 8.89 -10.34
N VAL A 17 46.16 10.11 -10.47
CA VAL A 17 46.11 11.08 -9.36
C VAL A 17 45.23 10.58 -8.22
N LEU A 18 44.03 10.06 -8.53
CA LEU A 18 43.10 9.53 -7.53
C LEU A 18 43.68 8.31 -6.79
N VAL A 19 44.40 7.43 -7.49
CA VAL A 19 45.10 6.28 -6.89
C VAL A 19 46.19 6.75 -5.93
N ALA A 20 47.01 7.73 -6.34
CA ALA A 20 48.06 8.28 -5.47
C ALA A 20 47.48 8.98 -4.22
N GLN A 21 46.35 9.67 -4.35
CA GLN A 21 45.63 10.26 -3.22
C GLN A 21 45.12 9.19 -2.26
N LEU A 22 44.56 8.08 -2.78
CA LEU A 22 44.10 6.96 -1.98
C LEU A 22 45.27 6.30 -1.21
N GLU A 23 46.41 6.07 -1.89
CA GLU A 23 47.63 5.57 -1.25
C GLU A 23 48.11 6.48 -0.12
N SER A 24 48.09 7.81 -0.34
CA SER A 24 48.48 8.79 0.68
C SER A 24 47.56 8.75 1.91
N ILE A 25 46.24 8.63 1.70
CA ILE A 25 45.27 8.54 2.81
C ILE A 25 45.52 7.27 3.62
N VAL A 26 45.68 6.13 2.96
CA VAL A 26 45.92 4.84 3.60
C VAL A 26 47.27 4.83 4.34
N ALA A 27 48.32 5.40 3.75
CA ALA A 27 49.63 5.51 4.39
C ALA A 27 49.58 6.40 5.65
N SER A 28 48.77 7.45 5.64
CA SER A 28 48.57 8.34 6.79
C SER A 28 47.72 7.73 7.93
N ALA A 29 47.03 6.60 7.66
CA ALA A 29 46.12 5.96 8.59
C ALA A 29 46.79 5.44 9.87
N ALA A 30 48.12 5.26 9.85
CA ALA A 30 48.91 4.91 11.03
C ALA A 30 48.87 5.98 12.14
N HIS A 31 48.56 7.24 11.78
CA HIS A 31 48.54 8.39 12.72
C HIS A 31 47.13 8.96 12.96
N LYS A 32 46.22 8.87 11.98
CA LYS A 32 44.84 9.37 12.09
C LYS A 32 43.92 8.51 11.21
N LEU A 33 42.79 8.06 11.76
CA LEU A 33 41.80 7.31 10.97
C LEU A 33 41.34 8.16 9.76
N PRO A 34 41.20 7.54 8.56
CA PRO A 34 40.76 8.24 7.36
C PRO A 34 39.40 8.92 7.59
N ASP A 35 39.27 10.18 7.15
CA ASP A 35 37.99 10.86 7.15
C ASP A 35 37.04 10.17 6.17
N ALA A 36 35.92 9.65 6.69
CA ALA A 36 34.97 8.88 5.91
C ALA A 36 34.35 9.68 4.76
N LEU A 37 34.13 11.00 4.94
CA LEU A 37 33.60 11.87 3.89
C LEU A 37 34.61 12.06 2.76
N LEU A 38 35.88 12.31 3.11
CA LEU A 38 36.97 12.45 2.14
C LEU A 38 37.17 11.17 1.33
N CYS A 39 37.18 10.01 2.00
CA CYS A 39 37.29 8.72 1.33
C CYS A 39 36.11 8.44 0.40
N PHE A 40 34.90 8.84 0.81
CA PHE A 40 33.69 8.66 0.01
C PHE A 40 33.75 9.47 -1.29
N ASP A 41 34.08 10.76 -1.20
CA ASP A 41 34.21 11.64 -2.38
C ASP A 41 35.30 11.11 -3.34
N LEU A 42 36.46 10.75 -2.79
CA LEU A 42 37.58 10.20 -3.56
C LEU A 42 37.21 8.91 -4.29
N LEU A 43 36.56 7.96 -3.60
CA LEU A 43 36.19 6.67 -4.20
C LEU A 43 35.08 6.80 -5.24
N SER A 44 34.14 7.73 -5.05
CA SER A 44 33.10 8.05 -6.04
C SER A 44 33.74 8.55 -7.34
N ASP A 45 34.70 9.46 -7.24
CA ASP A 45 35.47 9.93 -8.39
C ASP A 45 36.33 8.81 -8.99
N LEU A 46 36.96 7.97 -8.18
CA LEU A 46 37.76 6.83 -8.62
C LEU A 46 36.92 5.85 -9.46
N VAL A 47 35.74 5.47 -9.00
CA VAL A 47 34.82 4.58 -9.71
C VAL A 47 34.42 5.17 -11.07
N SER A 48 34.16 6.48 -11.12
CA SER A 48 33.86 7.17 -12.40
C SER A 48 35.06 7.20 -13.35
N ALA A 49 36.26 7.44 -12.81
CA ALA A 49 37.48 7.50 -13.60
C ALA A 49 37.85 6.12 -14.17
N ILE A 50 37.62 5.02 -13.44
CA ILE A 50 37.82 3.65 -13.95
C ILE A 50 36.98 3.42 -15.22
N ASP A 51 35.76 3.95 -15.30
CA ASP A 51 34.88 3.77 -16.46
C ASP A 51 35.35 4.55 -17.70
N GLU A 52 35.98 5.70 -17.51
CA GLU A 52 36.43 6.61 -18.57
C GLU A 52 37.84 6.29 -19.10
N GLU A 53 38.68 5.62 -18.30
CA GLU A 53 40.09 5.39 -18.64
C GLU A 53 40.35 4.23 -19.62
N PRO A 54 41.39 4.34 -20.47
CA PRO A 54 41.82 3.27 -21.36
C PRO A 54 42.47 2.11 -20.59
N LYS A 55 42.38 0.91 -21.15
CA LYS A 55 42.84 -0.33 -20.50
C LYS A 55 44.34 -0.31 -20.17
N GLU A 56 45.16 0.31 -21.01
CA GLU A 56 46.61 0.40 -20.81
C GLU A 56 46.97 1.22 -19.56
N SER A 57 46.22 2.30 -19.30
CA SER A 57 46.36 3.14 -18.10
C SER A 57 45.95 2.37 -16.85
N ILE A 58 44.85 1.61 -16.93
CA ILE A 58 44.37 0.77 -15.83
C ILE A 58 45.40 -0.29 -15.45
N LEU A 59 45.98 -1.00 -16.43
CA LEU A 59 46.98 -2.03 -16.18
C LEU A 59 48.23 -1.50 -15.46
N LEU A 60 48.64 -0.27 -15.76
CA LEU A 60 49.80 0.37 -15.12
C LEU A 60 49.58 0.62 -13.62
N TRP A 61 48.39 1.07 -13.25
CA TRP A 61 48.05 1.46 -11.87
C TRP A 61 47.29 0.38 -11.09
N GLN A 62 46.94 -0.73 -11.73
CA GLN A 62 46.07 -1.76 -11.16
C GLN A 62 46.55 -2.28 -9.81
N ARG A 63 47.81 -2.75 -9.72
CA ARG A 63 48.32 -3.35 -8.47
C ARG A 63 48.33 -2.38 -7.32
N LYS A 64 48.79 -1.14 -7.58
CA LYS A 64 48.79 -0.04 -6.60
C LYS A 64 47.39 0.27 -6.09
N CYS A 65 46.43 0.41 -7.01
CA CYS A 65 45.04 0.66 -6.65
C CYS A 65 44.42 -0.52 -5.87
N GLU A 66 44.65 -1.77 -6.30
CA GLU A 66 44.21 -2.96 -5.56
C GLU A 66 44.78 -3.00 -4.13
N ASP A 67 46.07 -2.72 -3.94
CA ASP A 67 46.72 -2.74 -2.63
C ASP A 67 46.22 -1.60 -1.72
N ALA A 68 46.00 -0.41 -2.28
CA ALA A 68 45.44 0.72 -1.56
C ALA A 68 43.98 0.46 -1.12
N LEU A 69 43.16 -0.10 -2.02
CA LEU A 69 41.77 -0.48 -1.72
C LEU A 69 41.71 -1.60 -0.68
N TYR A 70 42.55 -2.64 -0.82
CA TYR A 70 42.64 -3.72 0.17
C TYR A 70 43.00 -3.17 1.55
N SER A 71 44.01 -2.31 1.61
CA SER A 71 44.46 -1.69 2.85
C SER A 71 43.36 -0.82 3.48
N LEU A 72 42.62 -0.02 2.69
CA LEU A 72 41.49 0.78 3.17
C LEU A 72 40.39 -0.10 3.80
N LEU A 73 40.07 -1.24 3.19
CA LEU A 73 39.07 -2.17 3.71
C LEU A 73 39.53 -2.79 5.03
N VAL A 74 40.79 -3.21 5.12
CA VAL A 74 41.39 -3.81 6.32
C VAL A 74 41.64 -2.78 7.43
N LEU A 75 41.64 -1.49 7.13
CA LEU A 75 41.64 -0.42 8.14
C LEU A 75 40.28 -0.24 8.85
N GLY A 76 39.20 -0.84 8.33
CA GLY A 76 37.88 -0.78 8.94
C GLY A 76 37.05 0.42 8.49
N ALA A 77 36.87 0.57 7.18
CA ALA A 77 36.03 1.61 6.60
C ALA A 77 34.52 1.39 6.88
N ARG A 78 33.79 2.50 7.06
CA ARG A 78 32.32 2.51 7.23
C ARG A 78 31.61 2.14 5.93
N ARG A 79 30.37 1.65 6.03
CA ARG A 79 29.61 1.00 4.94
C ARG A 79 29.67 1.66 3.56
N PRO A 80 29.35 2.96 3.36
CA PRO A 80 29.43 3.57 2.02
C PRO A 80 30.85 3.55 1.43
N VAL A 81 31.86 3.79 2.27
CA VAL A 81 33.27 3.79 1.86
C VAL A 81 33.73 2.36 1.54
N ARG A 82 33.41 1.36 2.37
CA ARG A 82 33.77 -0.03 2.07
C ARG A 82 33.01 -0.60 0.86
N HIS A 83 31.77 -0.17 0.62
CA HIS A 83 31.01 -0.57 -0.57
C HIS A 83 31.66 -0.01 -1.85
N LEU A 84 31.90 1.30 -1.92
CA LEU A 84 32.57 1.91 -3.07
C LEU A 84 33.96 1.33 -3.30
N ALA A 85 34.73 1.06 -2.23
CA ALA A 85 36.03 0.41 -2.36
C ALA A 85 35.92 -1.01 -2.93
N SER A 86 34.90 -1.77 -2.53
CA SER A 86 34.62 -3.12 -3.05
C SER A 86 34.21 -3.09 -4.53
N VAL A 87 33.36 -2.12 -4.92
CA VAL A 87 32.95 -1.91 -6.32
C VAL A 87 34.15 -1.48 -7.18
N ALA A 88 34.98 -0.56 -6.68
CA ALA A 88 36.21 -0.14 -7.35
C ALA A 88 37.16 -1.33 -7.56
N MET A 89 37.33 -2.20 -6.55
CA MET A 89 38.11 -3.44 -6.64
C MET A 89 37.57 -4.38 -7.72
N ALA A 90 36.25 -4.59 -7.79
CA ALA A 90 35.68 -5.45 -8.83
C ALA A 90 35.85 -4.86 -10.24
N ARG A 91 35.60 -3.56 -10.41
CA ARG A 91 35.70 -2.87 -11.70
C ARG A 91 37.12 -2.79 -12.24
N ILE A 92 38.11 -2.54 -11.38
CA ILE A 92 39.50 -2.47 -11.82
C ILE A 92 40.00 -3.83 -12.30
N ILE A 93 39.62 -4.92 -11.61
CA ILE A 93 39.96 -6.29 -12.03
C ILE A 93 39.21 -6.66 -13.33
N MET A 94 37.97 -6.20 -13.49
CA MET A 94 37.16 -6.47 -14.67
C MET A 94 37.73 -5.81 -15.94
N LYS A 95 38.20 -4.56 -15.83
CA LYS A 95 38.82 -3.85 -16.95
C LYS A 95 40.31 -4.19 -17.15
N GLY A 96 41.03 -4.46 -16.07
CA GLY A 96 42.47 -4.74 -16.05
C GLY A 96 42.83 -6.20 -16.31
N ASP A 97 43.83 -6.70 -15.59
CA ASP A 97 44.26 -8.09 -15.56
C ASP A 97 43.33 -8.90 -14.65
N GLY A 98 42.47 -9.71 -15.28
CA GLY A 98 41.55 -10.59 -14.57
C GLY A 98 42.20 -11.78 -13.87
N ILE A 99 43.52 -12.00 -13.94
CA ILE A 99 44.22 -13.06 -13.17
C ILE A 99 44.38 -12.65 -11.70
N SER A 100 44.44 -11.33 -11.40
CA SER A 100 44.62 -10.85 -10.04
C SER A 100 43.51 -11.30 -9.07
N ILE A 101 42.33 -11.65 -9.59
CA ILE A 101 41.20 -12.17 -8.82
C ILE A 101 41.56 -13.34 -7.91
N TYR A 102 42.36 -14.30 -8.37
CA TYR A 102 42.72 -15.48 -7.59
C TYR A 102 43.57 -15.10 -6.38
N SER A 103 44.54 -14.20 -6.59
CA SER A 103 45.38 -13.68 -5.50
C SER A 103 44.57 -12.88 -4.49
N ARG A 104 43.67 -11.99 -4.94
CA ARG A 104 42.88 -11.12 -4.06
C ARG A 104 41.82 -11.88 -3.28
N ALA A 105 41.11 -12.80 -3.91
CA ALA A 105 40.16 -13.67 -3.23
C ALA A 105 40.86 -14.48 -2.13
N SER A 106 42.03 -15.07 -2.42
CA SER A 106 42.80 -15.84 -1.45
C SER A 106 43.32 -14.98 -0.30
N SER A 107 43.82 -13.76 -0.55
CA SER A 107 44.24 -12.84 0.51
C SER A 107 43.09 -12.45 1.44
N LEU A 108 41.92 -12.14 0.89
CA LEU A 108 40.72 -11.81 1.67
C LEU A 108 40.23 -13.01 2.50
N GLN A 109 40.22 -14.22 1.93
CA GLN A 109 39.87 -15.45 2.64
C GLN A 109 40.84 -15.73 3.79
N GLY A 110 42.15 -15.57 3.55
CA GLY A 110 43.19 -15.70 4.57
C GLY A 110 42.99 -14.73 5.74
N PHE A 111 42.71 -13.46 5.44
CA PHE A 111 42.42 -12.44 6.46
C PHE A 111 41.17 -12.78 7.28
N LEU A 112 40.06 -13.14 6.61
CA LEU A 112 38.81 -13.47 7.28
C LEU A 112 38.89 -14.76 8.11
N SER A 113 39.77 -15.69 7.73
CA SER A 113 39.99 -16.95 8.46
C SER A 113 40.54 -16.76 9.88
N ASP A 114 41.28 -15.68 10.14
CA ASP A 114 41.80 -15.29 11.47
C ASP A 114 40.84 -14.36 12.25
N GLY A 115 39.60 -14.20 11.76
CA GLY A 115 38.66 -13.17 12.19
C GLY A 115 38.37 -13.07 13.69
N LYS A 116 38.58 -14.12 14.51
CA LYS A 116 38.34 -14.09 15.97
C LYS A 116 39.18 -13.02 16.72
N LYS A 117 40.27 -12.54 16.13
CA LYS A 117 41.16 -11.52 16.73
C LYS A 117 41.05 -10.14 16.06
N SER A 118 40.24 -10.02 15.01
CA SER A 118 40.17 -8.81 14.18
C SER A 118 38.99 -7.92 14.57
N GLU A 119 39.16 -6.61 14.45
CA GLU A 119 38.09 -5.63 14.73
C GLU A 119 36.89 -5.84 13.78
N PRO A 120 35.63 -5.73 14.29
CA PRO A 120 34.41 -5.98 13.53
C PRO A 120 34.31 -5.24 12.17
N LEU A 121 34.71 -3.96 12.12
CA LEU A 121 34.66 -3.16 10.90
C LEU A 121 35.61 -3.65 9.81
N ARG A 122 36.79 -4.16 10.19
CA ARG A 122 37.78 -4.70 9.24
C ARG A 122 37.28 -5.98 8.61
N VAL A 123 36.65 -6.82 9.43
CA VAL A 123 36.04 -8.08 9.00
C VAL A 123 34.86 -7.82 8.07
N ALA A 124 34.00 -6.85 8.39
CA ALA A 124 32.89 -6.45 7.53
C ALA A 124 33.37 -5.91 6.17
N GLY A 125 34.40 -5.06 6.15
CA GLY A 125 35.02 -4.55 4.92
C GLY A 125 35.57 -5.66 4.02
N ALA A 126 36.34 -6.58 4.59
CA ALA A 126 36.90 -7.71 3.84
C ALA A 126 35.81 -8.68 3.33
N ALA A 127 34.78 -8.95 4.14
CA ALA A 127 33.65 -9.82 3.75
C ALA A 127 32.84 -9.22 2.60
N GLN A 128 32.53 -7.92 2.66
CA GLN A 128 31.78 -7.23 1.60
C GLN A 128 32.56 -7.24 0.27
N CYS A 129 33.86 -6.97 0.32
CA CYS A 129 34.72 -7.01 -0.86
C CYS A 129 34.79 -8.42 -1.48
N LEU A 130 34.98 -9.45 -0.66
CA LEU A 130 34.96 -10.83 -1.14
C LEU A 130 33.60 -11.20 -1.78
N GLY A 131 32.49 -10.76 -1.18
CA GLY A 131 31.15 -10.92 -1.75
C GLY A 131 31.01 -10.26 -3.12
N GLU A 132 31.46 -9.02 -3.27
CA GLU A 132 31.42 -8.30 -4.55
C GLU A 132 32.28 -8.99 -5.62
N LEU A 133 33.45 -9.51 -5.24
CA LEU A 133 34.29 -10.30 -6.14
C LEU A 133 33.60 -11.59 -6.61
N TYR A 134 32.88 -12.26 -5.72
CA TYR A 134 32.04 -13.41 -6.10
C TYR A 134 30.92 -13.04 -7.06
N ARG A 135 30.28 -11.89 -6.86
CA ARG A 135 29.19 -11.42 -7.73
C ARG A 135 29.65 -11.29 -9.19
N TYR A 136 30.84 -10.73 -9.43
CA TYR A 136 31.36 -10.55 -10.79
C TYR A 136 32.14 -11.77 -11.33
N PHE A 137 32.88 -12.47 -10.47
CA PHE A 137 33.85 -13.49 -10.89
C PHE A 137 33.56 -14.89 -10.34
N GLY A 138 32.41 -15.14 -9.71
CA GLY A 138 32.12 -16.36 -8.96
C GLY A 138 32.34 -17.66 -9.75
N ARG A 139 31.98 -17.67 -11.04
CA ARG A 139 32.24 -18.82 -11.95
C ARG A 139 33.72 -19.17 -12.10
N ARG A 140 34.64 -18.23 -11.85
CA ARG A 140 36.10 -18.43 -11.93
C ARG A 140 36.72 -18.85 -10.59
N ILE A 141 36.11 -18.51 -9.47
CA ILE A 141 36.63 -18.76 -8.11
C ILE A 141 35.80 -19.78 -7.32
N THR A 142 35.11 -20.69 -8.01
CA THR A 142 34.24 -21.72 -7.40
C THR A 142 34.98 -22.65 -6.43
N SER A 143 36.30 -22.82 -6.58
CA SER A 143 37.13 -23.64 -5.68
C SER A 143 37.24 -23.07 -4.27
N GLY A 144 37.13 -21.74 -4.11
CA GLY A 144 37.18 -21.05 -2.82
C GLY A 144 35.84 -21.04 -2.06
N LEU A 145 34.75 -21.54 -2.65
CA LEU A 145 33.42 -21.42 -2.06
C LEU A 145 33.31 -22.16 -0.72
N LEU A 146 33.89 -23.38 -0.61
CA LEU A 146 33.85 -24.15 0.63
C LEU A 146 34.53 -23.40 1.79
N GLU A 147 35.71 -22.84 1.55
CA GLU A 147 36.42 -22.03 2.54
C GLU A 147 35.61 -20.79 2.93
N THR A 148 35.00 -20.13 1.94
CA THR A 148 34.13 -18.97 2.15
C THR A 148 32.95 -19.33 3.05
N THR A 149 32.30 -20.46 2.83
CA THR A 149 31.21 -20.92 3.70
C THR A 149 31.68 -21.23 5.13
N ILE A 150 32.86 -21.82 5.30
CA ILE A 150 33.46 -22.06 6.63
C ILE A 150 33.75 -20.73 7.33
N ILE A 151 34.23 -19.73 6.59
CA ILE A 151 34.43 -18.37 7.09
C ILE A 151 33.09 -17.80 7.58
N VAL A 152 32.01 -17.91 6.80
CA VAL A 152 30.66 -17.46 7.23
C VAL A 152 30.28 -18.08 8.57
N THR A 153 30.49 -19.39 8.77
CA THR A 153 30.23 -20.05 10.06
C THR A 153 30.99 -19.43 11.23
N LYS A 154 32.22 -18.94 11.00
CA LYS A 154 32.99 -18.21 12.02
C LYS A 154 32.41 -16.81 12.25
N LEU A 155 32.08 -16.08 11.18
CA LEU A 155 31.52 -14.73 11.25
C LEU A 155 30.15 -14.68 11.93
N MET A 156 29.34 -15.74 11.77
CA MET A 156 28.05 -15.87 12.45
C MET A 156 28.15 -15.92 13.99
N LYS A 157 29.36 -16.02 14.57
CA LYS A 157 29.59 -16.03 16.02
C LYS A 157 29.90 -14.66 16.61
N PHE A 158 30.00 -13.61 15.79
CA PHE A 158 30.22 -12.24 16.25
C PHE A 158 29.00 -11.71 17.02
N THR A 159 29.26 -10.81 17.99
CA THR A 159 28.22 -10.13 18.76
C THR A 159 27.48 -9.12 17.90
N GLU A 160 28.21 -8.45 17.02
CA GLU A 160 27.72 -7.42 16.11
C GLU A 160 26.82 -8.04 15.05
N ASP A 161 25.62 -7.50 14.90
CA ASP A 161 24.63 -7.90 13.89
C ASP A 161 25.06 -7.53 12.47
N PHE A 162 25.66 -6.36 12.26
CA PHE A 162 26.14 -5.94 10.94
C PHE A 162 27.22 -6.89 10.37
N VAL A 163 28.11 -7.44 11.21
CA VAL A 163 29.12 -8.43 10.76
C VAL A 163 28.46 -9.72 10.31
N ARG A 164 27.47 -10.20 11.06
CA ARG A 164 26.68 -11.40 10.73
C ARG A 164 25.87 -11.18 9.46
N GLN A 165 25.31 -9.98 9.27
CA GLN A 165 24.59 -9.59 8.06
C GLN A 165 25.52 -9.58 6.83
N GLU A 166 26.68 -8.92 6.90
CA GLU A 166 27.65 -8.88 5.80
C GLU A 166 28.19 -10.27 5.45
N ALA A 167 28.35 -11.15 6.44
CA ALA A 167 28.73 -12.55 6.20
C ALA A 167 27.68 -13.29 5.34
N LEU A 168 26.39 -13.04 5.59
CA LEU A 168 25.31 -13.63 4.79
C LEU A 168 25.19 -12.97 3.41
N HIS A 169 25.38 -11.66 3.28
CA HIS A 169 25.44 -11.02 1.96
C HIS A 169 26.62 -11.54 1.12
N MET A 170 27.78 -11.75 1.74
CA MET A 170 28.91 -12.41 1.09
C MET A 170 28.53 -13.82 0.61
N LEU A 171 27.83 -14.61 1.45
CA LEU A 171 27.34 -15.93 1.06
C LEU A 171 26.33 -15.86 -0.09
N GLN A 172 25.38 -14.93 -0.05
CA GLN A 172 24.39 -14.73 -1.10
C GLN A 172 25.07 -14.48 -2.45
N ASN A 173 25.97 -13.49 -2.51
CA ASN A 173 26.71 -13.16 -3.72
C ASN A 173 27.59 -14.33 -4.19
N ALA A 174 28.18 -15.10 -3.25
CA ALA A 174 28.95 -16.30 -3.56
C ALA A 174 28.11 -17.42 -4.18
N LEU A 175 26.88 -17.61 -3.71
CA LEU A 175 25.94 -18.59 -4.27
C LEU A 175 25.50 -18.18 -5.68
N GLU A 176 24.97 -16.95 -5.83
CA GLU A 176 24.51 -16.40 -7.12
C GLU A 176 25.62 -16.39 -8.16
N GLY A 177 26.80 -15.87 -7.81
CA GLY A 177 27.95 -15.76 -8.70
C GLY A 177 28.54 -17.11 -9.13
N SER A 178 28.42 -18.14 -8.30
CA SER A 178 28.93 -19.49 -8.60
C SER A 178 28.00 -20.32 -9.49
N GLY A 179 26.70 -19.95 -9.60
CA GLY A 179 25.74 -20.57 -10.52
C GLY A 179 25.62 -22.10 -10.40
N GLY A 180 25.62 -22.63 -9.19
CA GLY A 180 25.43 -24.08 -8.92
C GLY A 180 26.63 -25.00 -9.25
N SER A 181 27.74 -24.46 -9.77
CA SER A 181 28.84 -25.27 -10.33
C SER A 181 29.93 -25.70 -9.33
N ALA A 182 29.82 -25.31 -8.05
CA ALA A 182 30.84 -25.60 -7.04
C ALA A 182 30.75 -27.03 -6.47
N ALA A 183 31.67 -27.36 -5.55
CA ALA A 183 31.71 -28.65 -4.87
C ALA A 183 30.49 -28.88 -3.96
N ALA A 184 29.95 -30.09 -3.94
CA ALA A 184 28.76 -30.44 -3.15
C ALA A 184 28.91 -30.13 -1.65
N SER A 185 30.11 -30.31 -1.08
CA SER A 185 30.40 -29.99 0.32
C SER A 185 30.19 -28.51 0.65
N ALA A 186 30.48 -27.61 -0.29
CA ALA A 186 30.31 -26.17 -0.09
C ALA A 186 28.83 -25.79 0.06
N TYR A 187 27.98 -26.39 -0.77
CA TYR A 187 26.52 -26.16 -0.75
C TYR A 187 25.85 -26.80 0.47
N SER A 188 26.24 -28.03 0.84
CA SER A 188 25.73 -28.67 2.05
C SER A 188 26.14 -27.93 3.32
N GLU A 189 27.34 -27.35 3.37
CA GLU A 189 27.75 -26.48 4.47
C GLU A 189 26.94 -25.18 4.46
N ALA A 190 26.74 -24.56 3.30
CA ALA A 190 26.05 -23.28 3.18
C ALA A 190 24.59 -23.39 3.65
N PHE A 191 23.89 -24.44 3.20
CA PHE A 191 22.54 -24.72 3.64
C PHE A 191 22.46 -24.96 5.15
N ARG A 192 23.44 -25.69 5.72
CA ARG A 192 23.50 -25.93 7.17
C ARG A 192 23.64 -24.64 7.97
N VAL A 193 24.52 -23.73 7.53
CA VAL A 193 24.74 -22.43 8.19
C VAL A 193 23.48 -21.59 8.15
N ILE A 194 22.83 -21.51 6.99
CA ILE A 194 21.59 -20.75 6.81
C ILE A 194 20.51 -21.28 7.77
N MET A 195 20.25 -22.59 7.73
CA MET A 195 19.14 -23.20 8.47
C MET A 195 19.38 -23.33 9.98
N ARG A 196 20.63 -23.49 10.45
CA ARG A 196 20.91 -23.69 11.88
C ARG A 196 21.29 -22.41 12.62
N LEU A 197 21.91 -21.44 11.95
CA LEU A 197 22.45 -20.25 12.59
C LEU A 197 21.71 -18.98 12.17
N ALA A 198 21.41 -18.81 10.88
CA ALA A 198 20.96 -17.52 10.35
C ALA A 198 19.44 -17.28 10.49
N VAL A 199 18.61 -18.28 10.21
CA VAL A 199 17.14 -18.13 10.25
C VAL A 199 16.58 -17.92 11.66
N VAL A 200 17.31 -18.36 12.69
CA VAL A 200 16.93 -18.24 14.12
C VAL A 200 17.63 -17.07 14.83
N ASP A 201 18.27 -16.17 14.07
CA ASP A 201 19.01 -15.05 14.65
C ASP A 201 18.09 -14.07 15.38
N LYS A 202 18.60 -13.44 16.45
CA LYS A 202 17.89 -12.40 17.20
C LYS A 202 17.67 -11.15 16.37
N SER A 203 18.62 -10.78 15.51
CA SER A 203 18.52 -9.58 14.69
C SER A 203 17.66 -9.82 13.44
N PHE A 204 16.71 -8.92 13.20
CA PHE A 204 15.82 -9.00 12.05
C PHE A 204 16.57 -8.79 10.72
N THR A 205 17.64 -7.98 10.70
CA THR A 205 18.46 -7.74 9.50
C THR A 205 19.20 -9.00 9.05
N VAL A 206 19.69 -9.78 10.02
CA VAL A 206 20.33 -11.08 9.78
C VAL A 206 19.30 -12.11 9.29
N ARG A 207 18.10 -12.14 9.89
CA ARG A 207 17.01 -13.02 9.42
C ARG A 207 16.58 -12.70 7.97
N ILE A 208 16.51 -11.43 7.59
CA ILE A 208 16.25 -11.01 6.20
C ILE A 208 17.35 -11.50 5.26
N ALA A 209 18.62 -11.30 5.62
CA ALA A 209 19.75 -11.80 4.83
C ALA A 209 19.73 -13.34 4.70
N ALA A 210 19.31 -14.05 5.75
CA ALA A 210 19.12 -15.51 5.72
C ALA A 210 18.06 -15.94 4.70
N ALA A 211 16.91 -15.27 4.69
CA ALA A 211 15.84 -15.53 3.72
C ALA A 211 16.31 -15.28 2.27
N ARG A 212 17.11 -14.22 2.06
CA ARG A 212 17.72 -13.94 0.74
C ARG A 212 18.71 -14.99 0.32
N CYS A 213 19.52 -15.50 1.24
CA CYS A 213 20.38 -16.64 0.97
C CYS A 213 19.57 -17.87 0.55
N LEU A 214 18.44 -18.17 1.20
CA LEU A 214 17.54 -19.27 0.80
C LEU A 214 16.97 -19.06 -0.61
N LYS A 215 16.51 -17.84 -0.92
CA LYS A 215 16.02 -17.47 -2.25
C LYS A 215 17.11 -17.62 -3.31
N ALA A 216 18.30 -17.08 -3.07
CA ALA A 216 19.45 -17.20 -3.95
C ALA A 216 19.83 -18.67 -4.17
N PHE A 217 19.82 -19.48 -3.11
CA PHE A 217 20.10 -20.91 -3.16
C PHE A 217 19.06 -21.66 -4.02
N ALA A 218 17.78 -21.30 -3.92
CA ALA A 218 16.73 -21.86 -4.76
C ALA A 218 16.88 -21.44 -6.24
N ASN A 219 17.18 -20.16 -6.50
CA ASN A 219 17.34 -19.61 -7.85
C ASN A 219 18.51 -20.23 -8.64
N ILE A 220 19.58 -20.65 -7.96
CA ILE A 220 20.71 -21.35 -8.61
C ILE A 220 20.44 -22.86 -8.82
N GLY A 221 19.22 -23.34 -8.59
CA GLY A 221 18.82 -24.73 -8.78
C GLY A 221 19.03 -25.64 -7.56
N GLY A 222 19.22 -25.08 -6.36
CA GLY A 222 19.36 -25.83 -5.10
C GLY A 222 20.37 -26.98 -5.11
N PRO A 223 21.62 -26.73 -5.51
CA PRO A 223 22.62 -27.77 -5.68
C PRO A 223 22.84 -28.58 -4.40
N GLY A 224 22.54 -29.88 -4.50
CA GLY A 224 22.73 -30.83 -3.41
C GLY A 224 21.59 -30.90 -2.40
N LEU A 225 20.47 -30.18 -2.63
CA LEU A 225 19.26 -30.29 -1.81
C LEU A 225 18.41 -31.51 -2.18
N GLY A 226 18.04 -32.28 -1.18
CA GLY A 226 17.02 -33.32 -1.29
C GLY A 226 15.61 -32.81 -0.99
N VAL A 227 14.61 -33.65 -1.25
CA VAL A 227 13.19 -33.37 -0.92
C VAL A 227 13.00 -32.99 0.55
N GLY A 228 13.69 -33.69 1.47
CA GLY A 228 13.59 -33.40 2.91
C GLY A 228 14.16 -32.04 3.32
N GLU A 229 15.23 -31.58 2.65
CA GLU A 229 15.82 -30.26 2.92
C GLU A 229 14.94 -29.15 2.37
N LEU A 230 14.37 -29.34 1.17
CA LEU A 230 13.38 -28.43 0.60
C LEU A 230 12.14 -28.33 1.49
N ASP A 231 11.58 -29.45 1.93
CA ASP A 231 10.41 -29.48 2.82
C ASP A 231 10.67 -28.81 4.18
N ASN A 232 11.86 -29.04 4.75
CA ASN A 232 12.27 -28.40 6.00
C ASN A 232 12.42 -26.87 5.83
N SER A 233 13.05 -26.42 4.73
CA SER A 233 13.19 -25.00 4.45
C SER A 233 11.86 -24.31 4.20
N ALA A 234 10.92 -24.95 3.47
CA ALA A 234 9.56 -24.44 3.27
C ALA A 234 8.79 -24.33 4.60
N SER A 235 8.85 -25.37 5.44
CA SER A 235 8.22 -25.37 6.77
C SER A 235 8.71 -24.21 7.64
N HIS A 236 10.00 -23.92 7.60
CA HIS A 236 10.59 -22.80 8.32
C HIS A 236 10.17 -21.45 7.76
N CYS A 237 10.08 -21.29 6.44
CA CYS A 237 9.60 -20.04 5.85
C CYS A 237 8.15 -19.76 6.23
N VAL A 238 7.27 -20.77 6.27
CA VAL A 238 5.89 -20.63 6.76
C VAL A 238 5.87 -20.16 8.21
N LYS A 239 6.70 -20.74 9.07
CA LYS A 239 6.82 -20.30 10.48
C LYS A 239 7.34 -18.87 10.61
N ALA A 240 8.23 -18.44 9.71
CA ALA A 240 8.75 -17.08 9.70
C ALA A 240 7.72 -16.02 9.26
N LEU A 241 6.59 -16.41 8.65
CA LEU A 241 5.48 -15.49 8.38
C LEU A 241 4.76 -15.03 9.66
N GLU A 242 5.05 -15.62 10.81
CA GLU A 242 4.56 -15.16 12.12
C GLU A 242 5.48 -14.10 12.76
N ASP A 243 6.62 -13.75 12.14
CA ASP A 243 7.58 -12.80 12.68
C ASP A 243 6.93 -11.42 12.92
N PRO A 244 7.22 -10.75 14.06
CA PRO A 244 6.67 -9.43 14.35
C PRO A 244 7.04 -8.37 13.30
N VAL A 245 8.18 -8.52 12.61
CA VAL A 245 8.70 -7.54 11.66
C VAL A 245 8.22 -7.83 10.23
N SER A 246 7.54 -6.87 9.60
CA SER A 246 6.97 -7.04 8.25
C SER A 246 8.01 -7.34 7.17
N SER A 247 9.18 -6.69 7.23
CA SER A 247 10.25 -6.91 6.25
C SER A 247 10.86 -8.31 6.32
N VAL A 248 10.85 -8.94 7.51
CA VAL A 248 11.22 -10.36 7.66
C VAL A 248 10.18 -11.24 7.00
N ARG A 249 8.89 -10.99 7.25
CA ARG A 249 7.80 -11.75 6.62
C ARG A 249 7.85 -11.69 5.10
N ASP A 250 8.04 -10.50 4.53
CA ASP A 250 8.18 -10.32 3.08
C ASP A 250 9.38 -11.11 2.53
N ALA A 251 10.56 -11.00 3.15
CA ALA A 251 11.75 -11.72 2.69
C ALA A 251 11.58 -13.25 2.72
N PHE A 252 10.94 -13.79 3.76
CA PHE A 252 10.66 -15.22 3.85
C PHE A 252 9.51 -15.68 2.94
N ALA A 253 8.55 -14.81 2.62
CA ALA A 253 7.55 -15.08 1.58
C ALA A 253 8.21 -15.23 0.20
N GLU A 254 9.17 -14.36 -0.13
CA GLU A 254 9.94 -14.50 -1.37
C GLU A 254 10.75 -15.79 -1.42
N ALA A 255 11.40 -16.15 -0.30
CA ALA A 255 12.14 -17.39 -0.18
C ALA A 255 11.23 -18.61 -0.31
N LEU A 256 10.06 -18.61 0.33
CA LEU A 256 9.07 -19.70 0.26
C LEU A 256 8.61 -19.94 -1.17
N GLY A 257 8.28 -18.87 -1.91
CA GLY A 257 7.89 -18.94 -3.32
C GLY A 257 8.97 -19.60 -4.18
N ALA A 258 10.23 -19.17 -4.03
CA ALA A 258 11.37 -19.72 -4.78
C ALA A 258 11.69 -21.18 -4.42
N VAL A 259 11.68 -21.53 -3.12
CA VAL A 259 11.92 -22.90 -2.65
C VAL A 259 10.84 -23.87 -3.15
N LEU A 260 9.56 -23.47 -3.09
CA LEU A 260 8.47 -24.30 -3.59
C LEU A 260 8.50 -24.42 -5.11
N ALA A 261 8.85 -23.35 -5.84
CA ALA A 261 9.02 -23.44 -7.28
C ALA A 261 10.09 -24.47 -7.67
N LEU A 262 11.25 -24.45 -7.00
CA LEU A 262 12.30 -25.45 -7.20
C LEU A 262 11.86 -26.87 -6.79
N GLY A 263 11.12 -27.02 -5.69
CA GLY A 263 10.63 -28.32 -5.22
C GLY A 263 9.54 -28.94 -6.12
N MET A 264 8.80 -28.12 -6.85
CA MET A 264 7.77 -28.57 -7.81
C MET A 264 8.35 -28.90 -9.19
N ASN A 265 9.49 -28.31 -9.55
CA ASN A 265 10.13 -28.44 -10.85
C ASN A 265 11.47 -29.18 -10.73
N PRO A 266 11.47 -30.53 -10.68
CA PRO A 266 12.69 -31.33 -10.49
C PRO A 266 13.72 -31.11 -11.62
N GLU A 267 13.30 -30.74 -12.82
CA GLU A 267 14.18 -30.43 -13.96
C GLU A 267 15.03 -29.18 -13.75
N ALA A 268 14.59 -28.25 -12.89
CA ALA A 268 15.34 -27.06 -12.54
C ALA A 268 16.44 -27.32 -11.49
N GLN A 269 16.51 -28.53 -10.91
CA GLN A 269 17.49 -28.87 -9.89
C GLN A 269 18.88 -29.15 -10.49
N VAL A 270 19.87 -28.40 -10.05
CA VAL A 270 21.26 -28.53 -10.53
C VAL A 270 22.00 -29.56 -9.68
N GLN A 271 22.73 -30.47 -10.33
CA GLN A 271 23.61 -31.39 -9.61
C GLN A 271 24.97 -30.74 -9.33
N PRO A 272 25.44 -30.73 -8.07
CA PRO A 272 26.76 -30.20 -7.72
C PRO A 272 27.87 -31.13 -8.21
N ARG A 273 29.06 -30.56 -8.45
CA ARG A 273 30.24 -31.35 -8.85
C ARG A 273 30.66 -32.32 -7.74
N GLY A 274 30.96 -33.56 -8.12
CA GLY A 274 31.53 -34.59 -7.24
C GLY A 274 30.52 -35.43 -6.44
N LYS A 275 29.21 -35.28 -6.66
CA LYS A 275 28.19 -36.22 -6.15
C LYS A 275 27.80 -37.23 -7.24
N ALA A 276 27.36 -38.42 -6.83
CA ALA A 276 26.72 -39.38 -7.73
C ALA A 276 25.44 -38.79 -8.33
N PRO A 277 25.04 -39.19 -9.56
CA PRO A 277 23.81 -38.72 -10.18
C PRO A 277 22.61 -39.01 -9.28
N PHE A 278 21.93 -37.96 -8.81
CA PHE A 278 20.71 -38.05 -8.03
C PHE A 278 19.51 -37.77 -8.92
N THR A 279 18.46 -38.58 -8.82
CA THR A 279 17.19 -38.34 -9.52
C THR A 279 16.33 -37.38 -8.69
N PRO A 280 16.17 -36.11 -9.12
CA PRO A 280 15.35 -35.16 -8.40
C PRO A 280 13.90 -35.65 -8.35
N LYS A 281 13.32 -35.68 -7.15
CA LYS A 281 11.92 -36.06 -6.93
C LYS A 281 11.08 -34.83 -6.65
N LYS A 282 9.85 -34.82 -7.17
CA LYS A 282 8.87 -33.78 -6.89
C LYS A 282 8.49 -33.80 -5.41
N LEU A 283 8.37 -32.63 -4.79
CA LEU A 283 7.89 -32.50 -3.42
C LEU A 283 6.36 -32.74 -3.38
N GLU A 284 5.96 -34.00 -3.26
CA GLU A 284 4.55 -34.40 -3.22
C GLU A 284 3.80 -33.78 -2.02
N GLY A 285 2.62 -33.20 -2.29
CA GLY A 285 1.80 -32.55 -1.26
C GLY A 285 2.38 -31.25 -0.67
N GLY A 286 3.53 -30.77 -1.16
CA GLY A 286 4.19 -29.57 -0.63
C GLY A 286 3.32 -28.32 -0.68
N LEU A 287 2.54 -28.16 -1.75
CA LEU A 287 1.61 -27.03 -1.90
C LEU A 287 0.50 -27.07 -0.85
N GLN A 288 -0.07 -28.26 -0.63
CA GLN A 288 -1.12 -28.45 0.36
C GLN A 288 -0.58 -28.15 1.76
N ARG A 289 0.62 -28.66 2.07
CA ARG A 289 1.25 -28.51 3.39
C ARG A 289 1.68 -27.08 3.71
N HIS A 290 2.25 -26.37 2.74
CA HIS A 290 2.95 -25.10 2.99
C HIS A 290 2.19 -23.86 2.52
N LEU A 291 1.26 -23.98 1.57
CA LEU A 291 0.47 -22.85 1.09
C LEU A 291 -1.00 -22.97 1.49
N VAL A 292 -1.65 -24.08 1.19
CA VAL A 292 -3.11 -24.23 1.37
C VAL A 292 -3.50 -24.38 2.85
N LEU A 293 -2.93 -25.36 3.56
CA LEU A 293 -3.27 -25.58 4.98
C LEU A 293 -2.93 -24.38 5.88
N PRO A 294 -1.77 -23.71 5.75
CA PRO A 294 -1.46 -22.53 6.55
C PRO A 294 -2.35 -21.32 6.23
N PHE A 295 -2.84 -21.20 5.00
CA PHE A 295 -3.76 -20.14 4.60
C PHE A 295 -5.15 -20.27 5.27
N MET A 296 -5.59 -21.52 5.47
CA MET A 296 -6.88 -21.84 6.08
C MET A 296 -6.83 -21.92 7.63
N LYS A 297 -5.65 -22.10 8.23
CA LYS A 297 -5.51 -22.22 9.69
C LYS A 297 -5.65 -20.85 10.37
N GLY A 298 -6.57 -20.74 11.33
CA GLY A 298 -6.75 -19.53 12.15
C GLY A 298 -5.58 -19.25 13.10
N GLY A 299 -5.39 -17.97 13.48
CA GLY A 299 -4.37 -17.53 14.43
C GLY A 299 -4.33 -16.00 14.61
N PRO A 300 -3.59 -15.49 15.62
CA PRO A 300 -3.57 -14.06 15.98
C PRO A 300 -2.96 -13.15 14.89
N ARG A 301 -2.25 -13.71 13.91
CA ARG A 301 -1.62 -13.01 12.77
C ARG A 301 -2.13 -13.52 11.41
N LEU A 302 -3.34 -14.06 11.36
CA LEU A 302 -3.89 -14.69 10.15
C LEU A 302 -3.79 -13.79 8.90
N LYS A 303 -4.09 -12.49 9.04
CA LYS A 303 -3.97 -11.52 7.95
C LYS A 303 -2.54 -11.43 7.40
N ASP A 304 -1.56 -11.26 8.28
CA ASP A 304 -0.14 -11.16 7.90
C ASP A 304 0.34 -12.44 7.21
N ILE A 305 -0.06 -13.59 7.74
CA ILE A 305 0.30 -14.91 7.19
C ILE A 305 -0.30 -15.07 5.79
N ARG A 306 -1.60 -14.79 5.61
CA ARG A 306 -2.27 -14.90 4.31
C ARG A 306 -1.64 -13.99 3.26
N ILE A 307 -1.28 -12.76 3.62
CA ILE A 307 -0.55 -11.86 2.71
C ILE A 307 0.81 -12.46 2.34
N GLY A 308 1.59 -12.96 3.31
CA GLY A 308 2.87 -13.62 3.03
C GLY A 308 2.75 -14.84 2.12
N LEU A 309 1.76 -15.70 2.35
CA LEU A 309 1.48 -16.87 1.49
C LEU A 309 1.03 -16.44 0.09
N THR A 310 0.27 -15.36 -0.02
CA THR A 310 -0.16 -14.78 -1.30
C THR A 310 1.03 -14.31 -2.12
N LEU A 311 1.97 -13.57 -1.51
CA LEU A 311 3.21 -13.18 -2.16
C LEU A 311 4.04 -14.39 -2.59
N SER A 312 4.07 -15.43 -1.75
CA SER A 312 4.76 -16.70 -2.05
C SER A 312 4.15 -17.39 -3.28
N TRP A 313 2.81 -17.40 -3.41
CA TRP A 313 2.10 -17.91 -4.60
C TRP A 313 2.49 -17.15 -5.86
N VAL A 314 2.45 -15.81 -5.84
CA VAL A 314 2.78 -14.98 -7.01
C VAL A 314 4.22 -15.22 -7.46
N ILE A 315 5.15 -15.28 -6.52
CA ILE A 315 6.57 -15.49 -6.84
C ILE A 315 6.81 -16.87 -7.43
N ARG A 316 6.14 -17.90 -6.88
CA ARG A 316 6.19 -19.25 -7.44
C ARG A 316 5.66 -19.28 -8.87
N LEU A 317 4.52 -18.66 -9.13
CA LEU A 317 3.88 -18.68 -10.46
C LEU A 317 4.71 -17.95 -11.52
N LYS A 318 5.44 -16.90 -11.14
CA LYS A 318 6.40 -16.20 -12.01
C LYS A 318 7.66 -17.03 -12.33
N TYR A 319 7.88 -18.14 -11.64
CA TYR A 319 9.11 -18.91 -11.74
C TYR A 319 8.99 -20.04 -12.79
N MET A 320 9.51 -19.79 -14.00
CA MET A 320 9.80 -20.82 -15.03
C MET A 320 8.59 -21.69 -15.44
N HIS A 321 7.39 -21.09 -15.60
CA HIS A 321 6.21 -21.80 -16.09
C HIS A 321 5.81 -21.33 -17.50
N PRO A 322 5.45 -22.24 -18.42
CA PRO A 322 4.80 -21.87 -19.67
C PRO A 322 3.36 -21.43 -19.40
N ASP A 323 2.91 -20.38 -20.10
CA ASP A 323 1.59 -19.77 -19.93
C ASP A 323 0.43 -20.78 -19.98
N SER A 324 0.55 -21.82 -20.81
CA SER A 324 -0.49 -22.84 -21.01
C SER A 324 -0.86 -23.62 -19.75
N GLU A 325 0.02 -23.67 -18.74
CA GLU A 325 -0.24 -24.38 -17.48
C GLU A 325 -0.86 -23.49 -16.40
N LEU A 326 -0.83 -22.16 -16.57
CA LEU A 326 -1.30 -21.19 -15.57
C LEU A 326 -2.78 -21.36 -15.23
N GLN A 327 -3.59 -21.77 -16.21
CA GLN A 327 -5.01 -22.08 -16.03
C GLN A 327 -5.27 -23.16 -14.98
N ASN A 328 -4.41 -24.18 -14.89
CA ASN A 328 -4.57 -25.26 -13.91
C ASN A 328 -4.31 -24.77 -12.48
N PHE A 329 -3.39 -23.81 -12.32
CA PHE A 329 -3.12 -23.20 -11.01
C PHE A 329 -4.24 -22.26 -10.58
N ALA A 330 -4.96 -21.63 -11.51
CA ALA A 330 -6.12 -20.80 -11.18
C ALA A 330 -7.17 -21.58 -10.37
N LEU A 331 -7.44 -22.85 -10.74
CA LEU A 331 -8.33 -23.71 -9.93
C LEU A 331 -7.78 -23.91 -8.54
N GLN A 332 -6.54 -24.38 -8.39
CA GLN A 332 -5.92 -24.63 -7.09
C GLN A 332 -5.93 -23.40 -6.17
N VAL A 333 -5.86 -22.20 -6.76
CA VAL A 333 -5.95 -20.93 -6.04
C VAL A 333 -7.39 -20.61 -5.63
N MET A 334 -8.39 -20.83 -6.50
CA MET A 334 -9.80 -20.69 -6.14
C MET A 334 -10.25 -21.70 -5.07
N GLU A 335 -9.65 -22.89 -5.04
CA GLU A 335 -9.89 -23.91 -4.01
C GLU A 335 -9.59 -23.43 -2.58
N LEU A 336 -8.76 -22.39 -2.41
CA LEU A 336 -8.51 -21.75 -1.11
C LEU A 336 -9.79 -21.18 -0.47
N LEU A 337 -10.87 -21.01 -1.26
CA LEU A 337 -12.16 -20.46 -0.84
C LEU A 337 -13.24 -21.54 -0.59
N ARG A 338 -12.90 -22.84 -0.58
CA ARG A 338 -13.89 -23.92 -0.41
C ARG A 338 -14.40 -24.10 1.03
N VAL A 339 -13.69 -23.63 2.05
CA VAL A 339 -13.87 -24.12 3.44
C VAL A 339 -14.92 -23.36 4.28
N ASP A 340 -15.33 -22.14 3.92
CA ASP A 340 -16.20 -21.35 4.81
C ASP A 340 -17.61 -21.11 4.25
N SER A 341 -18.61 -21.34 5.11
CA SER A 341 -20.02 -20.95 4.88
C SER A 341 -20.26 -19.45 5.04
N SER A 342 -19.32 -18.70 5.65
CA SER A 342 -19.29 -17.24 5.67
C SER A 342 -18.18 -16.70 4.78
N ALA A 343 -18.51 -15.66 4.01
CA ALA A 343 -17.61 -14.97 3.09
C ALA A 343 -16.42 -14.30 3.83
N ASP A 344 -15.22 -14.84 3.68
CA ASP A 344 -13.99 -14.25 4.21
C ASP A 344 -13.38 -13.25 3.21
N ALA A 345 -13.64 -11.96 3.43
CA ALA A 345 -13.19 -10.89 2.55
C ALA A 345 -11.67 -10.84 2.38
N GLN A 346 -10.90 -11.15 3.44
CA GLN A 346 -9.43 -11.12 3.38
C GLN A 346 -8.91 -12.27 2.52
N ALA A 347 -9.48 -13.47 2.66
CA ALA A 347 -9.16 -14.60 1.80
C ALA A 347 -9.50 -14.29 0.34
N LEU A 348 -10.65 -13.68 0.08
CA LEU A 348 -11.09 -13.31 -1.26
C LEU A 348 -10.14 -12.29 -1.92
N ALA A 349 -9.73 -11.26 -1.18
CA ALA A 349 -8.75 -10.26 -1.65
C ALA A 349 -7.40 -10.89 -2.01
N CYS A 350 -6.91 -11.82 -1.18
CA CYS A 350 -5.68 -12.56 -1.43
C CYS A 350 -5.77 -13.41 -2.71
N VAL A 351 -6.85 -14.18 -2.88
CA VAL A 351 -7.05 -15.05 -4.05
C VAL A 351 -7.13 -14.22 -5.33
N LEU A 352 -7.83 -13.08 -5.32
CA LEU A 352 -7.88 -12.18 -6.47
C LEU A 352 -6.52 -11.58 -6.82
N TYR A 353 -5.73 -11.20 -5.83
CA TYR A 353 -4.37 -10.71 -6.08
C TYR A 353 -3.53 -11.77 -6.81
N ILE A 354 -3.61 -13.04 -6.39
CA ILE A 354 -2.91 -14.15 -7.03
C ILE A 354 -3.40 -14.35 -8.46
N LEU A 355 -4.71 -14.38 -8.70
CA LEU A 355 -5.28 -14.59 -10.04
C LEU A 355 -4.99 -13.43 -10.99
N ARG A 356 -4.93 -12.20 -10.48
CA ARG A 356 -4.60 -11.02 -11.27
C ARG A 356 -3.12 -10.97 -11.62
N ILE A 357 -2.25 -10.84 -10.62
CA ILE A 357 -0.81 -10.60 -10.82
C ILE A 357 -0.05 -11.89 -11.16
N GLY A 358 -0.43 -13.01 -10.53
CA GLY A 358 0.27 -14.29 -10.66
C GLY A 358 -0.21 -15.17 -11.82
N VAL A 359 -1.43 -14.95 -12.33
CA VAL A 359 -2.02 -15.77 -13.41
C VAL A 359 -2.31 -14.90 -14.64
N THR A 360 -3.27 -13.98 -14.55
CA THR A 360 -3.79 -13.25 -15.72
C THR A 360 -2.72 -12.37 -16.37
N ASP A 361 -2.00 -11.56 -15.58
CA ASP A 361 -0.94 -10.66 -16.07
C ASP A 361 0.29 -11.42 -16.59
N GLN A 362 0.42 -12.72 -16.29
CA GLN A 362 1.50 -13.56 -16.80
C GLN A 362 1.11 -14.27 -18.11
N MET A 363 -0.16 -14.31 -18.48
CA MET A 363 -0.64 -14.97 -19.70
C MET A 363 -0.53 -14.05 -20.92
N THR A 364 -0.07 -14.60 -22.05
CA THR A 364 -0.23 -13.99 -23.39
C THR A 364 -1.70 -13.89 -23.82
N GLU A 365 -2.01 -12.97 -24.74
CA GLU A 365 -3.37 -12.72 -25.25
C GLU A 365 -4.11 -14.00 -25.70
N PRO A 366 -3.52 -14.92 -26.51
CA PRO A 366 -4.22 -16.14 -26.92
C PRO A 366 -4.60 -17.04 -25.73
N THR A 367 -3.73 -17.14 -24.72
CA THR A 367 -4.01 -17.91 -23.50
C THR A 367 -5.11 -17.25 -22.69
N GLN A 368 -5.13 -15.92 -22.57
CA GLN A 368 -6.20 -15.18 -21.91
C GLN A 368 -7.58 -15.43 -22.58
N ARG A 369 -7.65 -15.52 -23.92
CA ARG A 369 -8.89 -15.87 -24.63
C ARG A 369 -9.44 -17.23 -24.21
N SER A 370 -8.57 -18.25 -24.15
CA SER A 370 -8.96 -19.59 -23.68
C SER A 370 -9.33 -19.60 -22.18
N PHE A 371 -8.65 -18.76 -21.39
CA PHE A 371 -8.88 -18.61 -19.96
C PHE A 371 -10.25 -18.01 -19.63
N LEU A 372 -10.76 -17.08 -20.44
CA LEU A 372 -12.12 -16.55 -20.30
C LEU A 372 -13.18 -17.66 -20.40
N VAL A 373 -13.09 -18.50 -21.43
CA VAL A 373 -14.02 -19.64 -21.61
C VAL A 373 -13.92 -20.61 -20.43
N PHE A 374 -12.70 -20.84 -19.94
CA PHE A 374 -12.48 -21.68 -18.79
C PHE A 374 -13.13 -21.14 -17.51
N LEU A 375 -12.92 -19.86 -17.19
CA LEU A 375 -13.53 -19.23 -16.02
C LEU A 375 -15.07 -19.23 -16.12
N GLY A 376 -15.62 -19.01 -17.32
CA GLY A 376 -17.05 -19.15 -17.57
C GLY A 376 -17.59 -20.53 -17.19
N LYS A 377 -16.91 -21.60 -17.63
CA LYS A 377 -17.28 -22.99 -17.26
C LYS A 377 -17.19 -23.26 -15.76
N GLN A 378 -16.28 -22.60 -15.03
CA GLN A 378 -16.20 -22.75 -13.57
C GLN A 378 -17.43 -22.17 -12.83
N LEU A 379 -18.14 -21.21 -13.42
CA LEU A 379 -19.37 -20.66 -12.83
C LEU A 379 -20.51 -21.69 -12.78
N GLN A 380 -20.49 -22.66 -13.70
CA GLN A 380 -21.47 -23.74 -13.80
C GLN A 380 -21.16 -24.92 -12.88
N SER A 381 -19.97 -24.97 -12.28
CA SER A 381 -19.57 -26.07 -11.39
C SER A 381 -20.46 -26.11 -10.14
N LEU A 382 -21.00 -27.29 -9.84
CA LEU A 382 -21.83 -27.53 -8.64
C LEU A 382 -21.01 -27.42 -7.35
N ASP A 383 -19.71 -27.68 -7.42
CA ASP A 383 -18.78 -27.62 -6.28
C ASP A 383 -18.27 -26.20 -6.01
N ALA A 384 -18.58 -25.22 -6.87
CA ALA A 384 -18.10 -23.85 -6.73
C ALA A 384 -18.88 -23.08 -5.65
N SER A 385 -18.19 -22.68 -4.59
CA SER A 385 -18.76 -21.82 -3.54
C SER A 385 -19.11 -20.42 -4.10
N PRO A 386 -20.03 -19.66 -3.47
CA PRO A 386 -20.34 -18.29 -3.90
C PRO A 386 -19.09 -17.40 -4.01
N SER A 387 -18.14 -17.55 -3.08
CA SER A 387 -16.86 -16.83 -3.09
C SER A 387 -16.00 -17.18 -4.31
N MET A 388 -15.96 -18.46 -4.73
CA MET A 388 -15.25 -18.87 -5.95
C MET A 388 -15.87 -18.22 -7.20
N LYS A 389 -17.21 -18.18 -7.28
CA LYS A 389 -17.92 -17.55 -8.40
C LYS A 389 -17.67 -16.03 -8.46
N VAL A 390 -17.67 -15.35 -7.32
CA VAL A 390 -17.32 -13.92 -7.22
C VAL A 390 -15.92 -13.66 -7.75
N VAL A 391 -14.95 -14.49 -7.34
CA VAL A 391 -13.56 -14.36 -7.81
C VAL A 391 -13.43 -14.63 -9.30
N ALA A 392 -14.12 -15.65 -9.81
CA ALA A 392 -14.14 -15.97 -11.24
C ALA A 392 -14.74 -14.81 -12.07
N LEU A 393 -15.87 -14.23 -11.64
CA LEU A 393 -16.51 -13.08 -12.29
C LEU A 393 -15.61 -11.84 -12.29
N ARG A 394 -14.98 -11.52 -11.16
CA ARG A 394 -14.06 -10.37 -11.06
C ARG A 394 -12.82 -10.58 -11.93
N THR A 395 -12.31 -11.81 -12.02
CA THR A 395 -11.18 -12.16 -12.90
C THR A 395 -11.59 -12.11 -14.37
N LEU A 396 -12.80 -12.55 -14.73
CA LEU A 396 -13.37 -12.41 -16.07
C LEU A 396 -13.47 -10.93 -16.47
N SER A 397 -14.05 -10.08 -15.61
CA SER A 397 -14.16 -8.63 -15.84
C SER A 397 -12.78 -7.99 -16.07
N TYR A 398 -11.79 -8.37 -15.28
CA TYR A 398 -10.41 -7.91 -15.45
C TYR A 398 -9.80 -8.39 -16.77
N ALA A 399 -9.90 -9.68 -17.08
CA ALA A 399 -9.35 -10.27 -18.30
C ALA A 399 -9.98 -9.70 -19.58
N LEU A 400 -11.29 -9.40 -19.58
CA LEU A 400 -11.97 -8.70 -20.68
C LEU A 400 -11.37 -7.30 -20.89
N LYS A 401 -11.12 -6.56 -19.80
CA LYS A 401 -10.51 -5.22 -19.86
C LYS A 401 -9.05 -5.24 -20.29
N THR A 402 -8.28 -6.26 -19.90
CA THR A 402 -6.88 -6.41 -20.34
C THR A 402 -6.77 -6.81 -21.81
N LEU A 403 -7.65 -7.70 -22.29
CA LEU A 403 -7.70 -8.10 -23.70
C LEU A 403 -8.20 -6.95 -24.59
N GLY A 404 -9.13 -6.12 -24.10
CA GLY A 404 -9.71 -5.03 -24.88
C GLY A 404 -10.65 -5.50 -26.00
N GLU A 405 -11.03 -6.78 -26.02
CA GLU A 405 -12.01 -7.36 -26.93
C GLU A 405 -12.81 -8.48 -26.26
N VAL A 406 -13.94 -8.88 -26.85
CA VAL A 406 -14.77 -10.01 -26.39
C VAL A 406 -14.62 -11.18 -27.37
N PRO A 407 -13.89 -12.25 -27.00
CA PRO A 407 -13.67 -13.40 -27.88
C PRO A 407 -14.96 -14.10 -28.30
N LEU A 408 -15.01 -14.58 -29.54
CA LEU A 408 -16.17 -15.26 -30.11
C LEU A 408 -16.51 -16.54 -29.32
N GLU A 409 -15.47 -17.26 -28.92
CA GLU A 409 -15.54 -18.48 -28.12
C GLU A 409 -16.17 -18.24 -26.74
N PHE A 410 -16.00 -17.02 -26.19
CA PHE A 410 -16.63 -16.63 -24.93
C PHE A 410 -18.09 -16.19 -25.13
N LYS A 411 -18.41 -15.53 -26.25
CA LYS A 411 -19.79 -15.16 -26.60
C LYS A 411 -20.70 -16.39 -26.70
N GLU A 412 -20.19 -17.51 -27.21
CA GLU A 412 -20.95 -18.77 -27.33
C GLU A 412 -21.38 -19.37 -25.99
N VAL A 413 -20.63 -19.11 -24.91
CA VAL A 413 -20.93 -19.64 -23.56
C VAL A 413 -21.51 -18.59 -22.62
N LEU A 414 -21.71 -17.35 -23.07
CA LEU A 414 -22.08 -16.21 -22.23
C LEU A 414 -23.41 -16.42 -21.51
N ASP A 415 -24.42 -16.91 -22.24
CA ASP A 415 -25.79 -17.10 -21.75
C ASP A 415 -25.84 -18.14 -20.63
N ASP A 416 -25.23 -19.31 -20.86
CA ASP A 416 -25.21 -20.41 -19.89
C ASP A 416 -24.28 -20.14 -18.69
N THR A 417 -23.46 -19.09 -18.72
CA THR A 417 -22.46 -18.79 -17.68
C THR A 417 -22.76 -17.51 -16.91
N VAL A 418 -22.42 -16.34 -17.47
CA VAL A 418 -22.52 -15.04 -16.78
C VAL A 418 -23.99 -14.60 -16.68
N VAL A 419 -24.79 -14.78 -17.73
CA VAL A 419 -26.22 -14.42 -17.70
C VAL A 419 -26.98 -15.34 -16.73
N ALA A 420 -26.70 -16.65 -16.74
CA ALA A 420 -27.25 -17.59 -15.76
C ALA A 420 -26.88 -17.24 -14.30
N ALA A 421 -25.70 -16.65 -14.06
CA ALA A 421 -25.27 -16.24 -12.72
C ALA A 421 -26.11 -15.07 -12.13
N LEU A 422 -26.90 -14.37 -12.95
CA LEU A 422 -27.82 -13.32 -12.50
C LEU A 422 -29.00 -13.85 -11.67
N SER A 423 -29.32 -15.13 -11.80
CA SER A 423 -30.38 -15.79 -11.01
C SER A 423 -29.82 -16.55 -9.79
N HIS A 424 -28.56 -16.30 -9.42
CA HIS A 424 -27.91 -16.97 -8.30
C HIS A 424 -28.46 -16.49 -6.94
N SER A 425 -28.59 -17.41 -5.97
CA SER A 425 -29.15 -17.11 -4.64
C SER A 425 -28.35 -16.07 -3.83
N SER A 426 -27.02 -16.03 -4.03
CA SER A 426 -26.15 -15.02 -3.41
C SER A 426 -26.26 -13.67 -4.15
N PRO A 427 -26.61 -12.57 -3.46
CA PRO A 427 -26.70 -11.25 -4.08
C PRO A 427 -25.36 -10.75 -4.61
N LEU A 428 -24.25 -11.05 -3.93
CA LEU A 428 -22.92 -10.63 -4.39
C LEU A 428 -22.52 -11.27 -5.73
N VAL A 429 -22.89 -12.55 -5.95
CA VAL A 429 -22.65 -13.22 -7.24
C VAL A 429 -23.45 -12.52 -8.35
N ARG A 430 -24.69 -12.13 -8.08
CA ARG A 430 -25.54 -11.41 -9.04
C ARG A 430 -24.96 -10.04 -9.39
N VAL A 431 -24.48 -9.30 -8.39
CA VAL A 431 -23.87 -7.98 -8.58
C VAL A 431 -22.57 -8.08 -9.39
N GLU A 432 -21.69 -9.04 -9.08
CA GLU A 432 -20.45 -9.24 -9.83
C GLU A 432 -20.70 -9.74 -11.26
N ALA A 433 -21.77 -10.51 -11.48
CA ALA A 433 -22.20 -10.89 -12.83
C ALA A 433 -22.68 -9.67 -13.63
N ALA A 434 -23.44 -8.77 -13.01
CA ALA A 434 -23.82 -7.50 -13.62
C ALA A 434 -22.61 -6.61 -13.94
N LEU A 435 -21.62 -6.53 -13.04
CA LEU A 435 -20.37 -5.80 -13.28
C LEU A 435 -19.52 -6.44 -14.39
N THR A 436 -19.59 -7.76 -14.56
CA THR A 436 -18.91 -8.48 -15.65
C THR A 436 -19.57 -8.17 -17.00
N LEU A 437 -20.91 -8.16 -17.06
CA LEU A 437 -21.66 -7.72 -18.25
C LEU A 437 -21.42 -6.23 -18.55
N ARG A 438 -21.29 -5.39 -17.53
CA ARG A 438 -20.87 -4.00 -17.70
C ARG A 438 -19.47 -3.90 -18.31
N ALA A 439 -18.50 -4.66 -17.81
CA ALA A 439 -17.15 -4.68 -18.39
C ALA A 439 -17.15 -5.18 -19.85
N LEU A 440 -17.96 -6.18 -20.17
CA LEU A 440 -18.17 -6.66 -21.53
C LEU A 440 -18.71 -5.54 -22.43
N ALA A 441 -19.72 -4.80 -21.96
CA ALA A 441 -20.30 -3.66 -22.67
C ALA A 441 -19.36 -2.44 -22.79
N GLU A 442 -18.46 -2.23 -21.82
CA GLU A 442 -17.40 -1.22 -21.90
C GLU A 442 -16.37 -1.58 -22.98
N VAL A 443 -16.11 -2.88 -23.19
CA VAL A 443 -15.15 -3.40 -24.18
C VAL A 443 -15.78 -3.53 -25.58
N ASP A 444 -17.03 -4.00 -25.67
CA ASP A 444 -17.80 -4.12 -26.91
C ASP A 444 -19.10 -3.29 -26.83
N PRO A 445 -19.04 -1.98 -27.13
CA PRO A 445 -20.21 -1.08 -27.12
C PRO A 445 -21.40 -1.54 -27.97
N THR A 446 -21.19 -2.42 -28.97
CA THR A 446 -22.24 -2.84 -29.90
C THR A 446 -23.30 -3.70 -29.23
N CYS A 447 -22.97 -4.38 -28.12
CA CYS A 447 -23.89 -5.27 -27.43
C CYS A 447 -24.86 -4.54 -26.48
N VAL A 448 -24.60 -3.27 -26.12
CA VAL A 448 -25.34 -2.52 -25.09
C VAL A 448 -26.84 -2.49 -25.38
N GLY A 449 -27.23 -2.13 -26.60
CA GLY A 449 -28.64 -2.01 -26.97
C GLY A 449 -29.38 -3.34 -26.90
N GLY A 450 -28.73 -4.43 -27.35
CA GLY A 450 -29.28 -5.79 -27.25
C GLY A 450 -29.44 -6.24 -25.79
N LEU A 451 -28.42 -6.02 -24.97
CA LEU A 451 -28.44 -6.39 -23.55
C LEU A 451 -29.49 -5.60 -22.75
N ILE A 452 -29.65 -4.29 -23.00
CA ILE A 452 -30.68 -3.49 -22.33
C ILE A 452 -32.08 -3.93 -22.77
N SER A 453 -32.31 -4.15 -24.07
CA SER A 453 -33.61 -4.65 -24.55
C SER A 453 -33.95 -6.01 -23.93
N TYR A 454 -32.98 -6.93 -23.91
CA TYR A 454 -33.14 -8.24 -23.29
C TYR A 454 -33.47 -8.13 -21.79
N GLY A 455 -32.72 -7.31 -21.05
CA GLY A 455 -32.95 -7.09 -19.62
C GLY A 455 -34.32 -6.49 -19.32
N VAL A 456 -34.76 -5.50 -20.11
CA VAL A 456 -36.10 -4.87 -19.97
C VAL A 456 -37.22 -5.87 -20.22
N THR A 457 -37.14 -6.65 -21.31
CA THR A 457 -38.14 -7.68 -21.63
C THR A 457 -38.18 -8.78 -20.56
N THR A 458 -37.01 -9.25 -20.13
CA THR A 458 -36.91 -10.31 -19.11
C THR A 458 -37.45 -9.83 -17.76
N LEU A 459 -37.08 -8.62 -17.33
CA LEU A 459 -37.57 -8.03 -16.08
C LEU A 459 -39.10 -7.84 -16.10
N SER A 460 -39.67 -7.42 -17.23
CA SER A 460 -41.12 -7.29 -17.39
C SER A 460 -41.84 -8.65 -17.32
N ALA A 461 -41.29 -9.67 -17.97
CA ALA A 461 -41.84 -11.02 -17.91
C ALA A 461 -41.76 -11.65 -16.50
N LEU A 462 -40.62 -11.47 -15.81
CA LEU A 462 -40.44 -11.93 -14.43
C LEU A 462 -41.48 -11.31 -13.50
N ARG A 463 -41.73 -10.00 -13.64
CA ARG A 463 -42.72 -9.28 -12.85
C ARG A 463 -44.12 -9.89 -12.97
N GLU A 464 -44.55 -10.22 -14.19
CA GLU A 464 -45.84 -10.87 -14.42
C GLU A 464 -45.89 -12.29 -13.82
N ASN A 465 -44.80 -13.06 -13.97
CA ASN A 465 -44.72 -14.44 -13.49
C ASN A 465 -44.69 -14.57 -11.97
N VAL A 466 -44.01 -13.67 -11.26
CA VAL A 466 -43.85 -13.71 -9.79
C VAL A 466 -45.20 -13.61 -9.08
N SER A 467 -46.22 -13.03 -9.71
CA SER A 467 -47.57 -12.94 -9.16
C SER A 467 -48.28 -14.29 -9.00
N PHE A 468 -47.84 -15.33 -9.71
CA PHE A 468 -48.49 -16.66 -9.73
C PHE A 468 -47.68 -17.77 -9.05
N GLN A 469 -46.41 -17.55 -8.72
CA GLN A 469 -45.51 -18.60 -8.21
C GLN A 469 -45.50 -18.72 -6.67
N LYS A 470 -45.14 -19.92 -6.16
CA LYS A 470 -45.04 -20.23 -4.72
C LYS A 470 -43.79 -21.06 -4.40
N GLY A 471 -43.34 -21.00 -3.14
CA GLY A 471 -42.26 -21.86 -2.63
C GLY A 471 -40.86 -21.50 -3.15
N SER A 472 -40.04 -22.51 -3.46
CA SER A 472 -38.66 -22.35 -3.95
C SER A 472 -38.58 -21.64 -5.30
N ASN A 473 -39.57 -21.86 -6.16
CA ASN A 473 -39.61 -21.23 -7.49
C ASN A 473 -39.81 -19.72 -7.36
N LEU A 474 -40.69 -19.27 -6.44
CA LEU A 474 -40.86 -17.86 -6.15
C LEU A 474 -39.54 -17.20 -5.72
N LYS A 475 -38.75 -17.86 -4.88
CA LYS A 475 -37.45 -17.33 -4.43
C LYS A 475 -36.47 -17.18 -5.60
N PHE A 476 -36.38 -18.19 -6.47
CA PHE A 476 -35.54 -18.14 -7.66
C PHE A 476 -35.93 -16.99 -8.60
N GLU A 477 -37.23 -16.80 -8.86
CA GLU A 477 -37.71 -15.70 -9.70
C GLU A 477 -37.45 -14.33 -9.08
N LEU A 478 -37.59 -14.19 -7.75
CA LEU A 478 -37.25 -12.96 -7.05
C LEU A 478 -35.73 -12.67 -7.10
N ASP A 479 -34.91 -13.71 -6.97
CA ASP A 479 -33.46 -13.58 -7.11
C ASP A 479 -33.07 -13.16 -8.53
N SER A 480 -33.72 -13.75 -9.53
CA SER A 480 -33.59 -13.40 -10.95
C SER A 480 -34.04 -11.96 -11.23
N LEU A 481 -35.18 -11.53 -10.68
CA LEU A 481 -35.73 -10.18 -10.85
C LEU A 481 -34.74 -9.12 -10.37
N HIS A 482 -34.17 -9.30 -9.18
CA HIS A 482 -33.15 -8.39 -8.67
C HIS A 482 -31.85 -8.45 -9.50
N GLY A 483 -31.44 -9.63 -9.97
CA GLY A 483 -30.28 -9.77 -10.87
C GLY A 483 -30.44 -8.99 -12.17
N GLN A 484 -31.59 -9.11 -12.83
CA GLN A 484 -31.90 -8.38 -14.07
C GLN A 484 -31.96 -6.87 -13.85
N ALA A 485 -32.58 -6.41 -12.76
CA ALA A 485 -32.59 -4.99 -12.40
C ALA A 485 -31.16 -4.46 -12.16
N THR A 486 -30.29 -5.26 -11.52
CA THR A 486 -28.89 -4.90 -11.27
C THR A 486 -28.08 -4.79 -12.56
N VAL A 487 -28.30 -5.67 -13.55
CA VAL A 487 -27.67 -5.56 -14.87
C VAL A 487 -28.09 -4.30 -15.59
N LEU A 488 -29.39 -4.01 -15.64
CA LEU A 488 -29.90 -2.79 -16.25
C LEU A 488 -29.30 -1.54 -15.58
N ALA A 489 -29.22 -1.53 -14.25
CA ALA A 489 -28.56 -0.47 -13.52
C ALA A 489 -27.06 -0.34 -13.89
N ALA A 490 -26.35 -1.45 -14.04
CA ALA A 490 -24.94 -1.44 -14.44
C ALA A 490 -24.73 -0.95 -15.88
N LEU A 491 -25.59 -1.37 -16.83
CA LEU A 491 -25.50 -0.98 -18.24
C LEU A 491 -25.84 0.50 -18.45
N VAL A 492 -26.84 1.04 -17.74
CA VAL A 492 -27.19 2.47 -17.77
C VAL A 492 -25.97 3.34 -17.39
N SER A 493 -25.15 2.89 -16.46
CA SER A 493 -23.95 3.63 -16.02
C SER A 493 -22.88 3.81 -17.11
N ILE A 494 -22.91 2.99 -18.17
CA ILE A 494 -21.97 3.09 -19.28
C ILE A 494 -22.47 4.11 -20.31
N SER A 495 -23.77 4.45 -20.34
CA SER A 495 -24.37 5.32 -21.35
C SER A 495 -23.57 6.62 -21.62
N PRO A 496 -23.08 7.35 -20.60
CA PRO A 496 -22.28 8.57 -20.81
C PRO A 496 -20.91 8.34 -21.45
N LYS A 497 -20.38 7.11 -21.33
CA LYS A 497 -19.08 6.70 -21.89
C LYS A 497 -19.19 6.25 -23.35
N LEU A 498 -20.41 6.00 -23.83
CA LEU A 498 -20.65 5.56 -25.20
C LEU A 498 -20.64 6.76 -26.15
N PRO A 499 -19.95 6.68 -27.30
CA PRO A 499 -19.82 7.80 -28.23
C PRO A 499 -21.16 8.25 -28.84
N LEU A 500 -22.18 7.39 -28.88
CA LEU A 500 -23.52 7.70 -29.39
C LEU A 500 -24.58 7.85 -28.27
N GLY A 501 -24.19 7.61 -27.00
CA GLY A 501 -25.13 7.47 -25.89
C GLY A 501 -26.11 6.30 -26.05
N TYR A 502 -26.92 6.04 -25.03
CA TYR A 502 -28.05 5.11 -25.10
C TYR A 502 -29.30 5.74 -24.48
N PRO A 503 -30.46 5.73 -25.17
CA PRO A 503 -31.70 6.31 -24.65
C PRO A 503 -32.29 5.44 -23.53
N ALA A 504 -32.00 5.78 -22.28
CA ALA A 504 -32.41 5.00 -21.11
C ALA A 504 -33.90 5.19 -20.69
N ARG A 505 -34.73 5.81 -21.54
CA ARG A 505 -36.15 6.11 -21.25
C ARG A 505 -36.98 4.86 -20.94
N SER A 506 -36.73 3.76 -21.64
CA SER A 506 -37.44 2.48 -21.39
C SER A 506 -37.15 1.94 -19.98
N VAL A 507 -35.93 2.14 -19.47
CA VAL A 507 -35.56 1.72 -18.10
C VAL A 507 -36.25 2.60 -17.06
N LEU A 508 -36.41 3.91 -17.32
CA LEU A 508 -37.15 4.81 -16.45
C LEU A 508 -38.63 4.44 -16.35
N GLU A 509 -39.27 4.07 -17.46
CA GLU A 509 -40.66 3.62 -17.47
C GLU A 509 -40.86 2.34 -16.66
N VAL A 510 -39.96 1.37 -16.79
CA VAL A 510 -39.99 0.13 -16.00
C VAL A 510 -39.83 0.43 -14.51
N SER A 511 -38.85 1.28 -14.15
CA SER A 511 -38.64 1.71 -12.76
C SER A 511 -39.90 2.36 -12.17
N LYS A 512 -40.55 3.28 -12.88
CA LYS A 512 -41.80 3.91 -12.43
C LYS A 512 -42.91 2.88 -12.20
N LYS A 513 -43.13 1.97 -13.14
CA LYS A 513 -44.15 0.90 -13.00
C LYS A 513 -43.92 0.04 -11.77
N MET A 514 -42.67 -0.35 -11.49
CA MET A 514 -42.32 -1.14 -10.31
C MET A 514 -42.56 -0.40 -8.98
N LEU A 515 -42.53 0.93 -8.98
CA LEU A 515 -42.77 1.75 -7.80
C LEU A 515 -44.25 2.07 -7.57
N THR A 516 -45.05 2.21 -8.64
CA THR A 516 -46.44 2.68 -8.56
C THR A 516 -47.48 1.57 -8.59
N GLU A 517 -47.22 0.47 -9.30
CA GLU A 517 -48.19 -0.62 -9.46
C GLU A 517 -47.98 -1.69 -8.38
N SER A 518 -49.00 -1.94 -7.55
CA SER A 518 -48.91 -2.86 -6.41
C SER A 518 -49.19 -4.32 -6.78
N SER A 519 -48.29 -5.23 -6.40
CA SER A 519 -48.54 -6.68 -6.37
C SER A 519 -49.24 -7.11 -5.06
N TRP A 520 -49.92 -8.27 -5.08
CA TRP A 520 -50.76 -8.73 -3.95
C TRP A 520 -49.97 -9.38 -2.80
N ASN A 521 -48.65 -9.60 -2.97
CA ASN A 521 -47.79 -10.32 -2.00
C ASN A 521 -46.72 -9.38 -1.41
N PRO A 522 -46.65 -9.19 -0.08
CA PRO A 522 -45.74 -8.23 0.55
C PRO A 522 -44.24 -8.50 0.28
N MET A 523 -43.83 -9.77 0.17
CA MET A 523 -42.45 -10.13 -0.15
C MET A 523 -42.08 -9.73 -1.59
N VAL A 524 -43.03 -9.86 -2.52
CA VAL A 524 -42.85 -9.50 -3.93
C VAL A 524 -42.77 -7.98 -4.05
N VAL A 525 -43.72 -7.26 -3.42
CA VAL A 525 -43.73 -5.78 -3.38
C VAL A 525 -42.39 -5.23 -2.90
N THR A 526 -41.81 -5.85 -1.87
CA THR A 526 -40.53 -5.41 -1.29
C THR A 526 -39.39 -5.48 -2.30
N VAL A 527 -39.23 -6.62 -3.00
CA VAL A 527 -38.15 -6.81 -3.98
C VAL A 527 -38.39 -5.97 -5.24
N GLU A 528 -39.65 -5.87 -5.70
CA GLU A 528 -40.03 -5.01 -6.83
C GLU A 528 -39.71 -3.55 -6.53
N GLN A 529 -40.09 -3.04 -5.37
CA GLN A 529 -39.81 -1.65 -4.98
C GLN A 529 -38.31 -1.41 -4.84
N GLN A 530 -37.55 -2.33 -4.22
CA GLN A 530 -36.09 -2.21 -4.14
C GLN A 530 -35.43 -2.16 -5.52
N ALA A 531 -35.86 -3.03 -6.45
CA ALA A 531 -35.37 -3.02 -7.82
C ALA A 531 -35.76 -1.74 -8.56
N GLY A 532 -36.98 -1.24 -8.36
CA GLY A 532 -37.45 0.04 -8.91
C GLY A 532 -36.58 1.22 -8.45
N TRP A 533 -36.31 1.30 -7.15
CA TRP A 533 -35.42 2.32 -6.57
C TRP A 533 -33.96 2.17 -7.04
N LEU A 534 -33.44 0.94 -7.18
CA LEU A 534 -32.10 0.67 -7.71
C LEU A 534 -31.93 1.22 -9.13
N LEU A 535 -32.89 0.94 -10.02
CA LEU A 535 -32.89 1.45 -11.39
C LEU A 535 -32.95 2.98 -11.42
N LEU A 536 -33.81 3.57 -10.57
CA LEU A 536 -33.92 5.02 -10.46
C LEU A 536 -32.61 5.66 -9.97
N SER A 537 -31.96 5.07 -8.97
CA SER A 537 -30.65 5.52 -8.48
C SER A 537 -29.61 5.55 -9.59
N SER A 538 -29.49 4.47 -10.38
CA SER A 538 -28.54 4.40 -11.49
C SER A 538 -28.83 5.44 -12.58
N LEU A 539 -30.11 5.60 -12.96
CA LEU A 539 -30.54 6.61 -13.92
C LEU A 539 -30.19 8.01 -13.47
N LEU A 540 -30.50 8.35 -12.21
CA LEU A 540 -30.22 9.68 -11.64
C LEU A 540 -28.72 9.95 -11.49
N ALA A 541 -27.93 8.91 -11.20
CA ALA A 541 -26.48 9.04 -11.02
C ALA A 541 -25.73 9.16 -12.36
N SER A 542 -26.23 8.50 -13.41
CA SER A 542 -25.49 8.31 -14.66
C SER A 542 -25.97 9.20 -15.80
N MET A 543 -27.27 9.50 -15.88
CA MET A 543 -27.81 10.23 -17.05
C MET A 543 -27.52 11.73 -16.97
N PRO A 544 -27.31 12.40 -18.12
CA PRO A 544 -27.26 13.86 -18.18
C PRO A 544 -28.55 14.47 -17.62
N LYS A 545 -28.43 15.61 -16.92
CA LYS A 545 -29.56 16.25 -16.23
C LYS A 545 -30.64 16.65 -17.22
N GLU A 546 -30.22 17.09 -18.40
CA GLU A 546 -31.04 17.59 -19.49
C GLU A 546 -32.06 16.55 -20.00
N GLU A 547 -31.76 15.25 -19.89
CA GLU A 547 -32.68 14.19 -20.31
C GLU A 547 -33.83 13.94 -19.32
N LEU A 548 -33.64 14.34 -18.06
CA LEU A 548 -34.57 14.08 -16.96
C LEU A 548 -35.28 15.35 -16.47
N GLU A 549 -34.84 16.53 -16.91
CA GLU A 549 -35.35 17.84 -16.48
C GLU A 549 -36.87 17.98 -16.61
N ASP A 550 -37.46 17.48 -17.70
CA ASP A 550 -38.90 17.55 -17.97
C ASP A 550 -39.75 16.76 -16.96
N GLN A 551 -39.16 15.79 -16.23
CA GLN A 551 -39.88 14.88 -15.34
C GLN A 551 -39.44 15.01 -13.87
N VAL A 552 -38.67 16.03 -13.51
CA VAL A 552 -38.06 16.17 -12.18
C VAL A 552 -39.09 16.16 -11.04
N PHE A 553 -40.21 16.86 -11.21
CA PHE A 553 -41.28 16.90 -10.20
C PHE A 553 -42.03 15.56 -10.08
N ASP A 554 -42.29 14.91 -11.21
CA ASP A 554 -42.92 13.59 -11.23
C ASP A 554 -42.03 12.56 -10.53
N ILE A 555 -40.73 12.59 -10.81
CA ILE A 555 -39.74 11.74 -10.14
C ILE A 555 -39.75 12.04 -8.64
N LEU A 556 -39.66 13.32 -8.23
CA LEU A 556 -39.64 13.71 -6.81
C LEU A 556 -40.93 13.32 -6.06
N SER A 557 -42.07 13.21 -6.74
CA SER A 557 -43.33 12.78 -6.13
C SER A 557 -43.33 11.31 -5.67
N LEU A 558 -42.46 10.46 -6.23
CA LEU A 558 -42.40 9.03 -5.90
C LEU A 558 -42.07 8.76 -4.42
N TRP A 559 -41.36 9.68 -3.76
CA TRP A 559 -41.02 9.56 -2.34
C TRP A 559 -42.16 9.92 -1.39
N ALA A 560 -43.19 10.64 -1.86
CA ALA A 560 -44.26 11.14 -1.00
C ALA A 560 -44.96 10.00 -0.26
N ALA A 561 -45.34 8.92 -0.96
CA ALA A 561 -46.02 7.78 -0.38
C ALA A 561 -45.25 7.12 0.80
N LEU A 562 -43.91 7.16 0.77
CA LEU A 562 -43.06 6.52 1.79
C LEU A 562 -42.78 7.41 3.00
N PHE A 563 -42.75 8.74 2.84
CA PHE A 563 -42.24 9.67 3.87
C PHE A 563 -43.24 10.71 4.38
N THR A 564 -44.41 10.92 3.73
CA THR A 564 -45.38 11.94 4.17
C THR A 564 -46.47 11.42 5.12
N GLY A 565 -46.56 10.11 5.35
CA GLY A 565 -47.52 9.50 6.29
C GLY A 565 -47.10 9.59 7.76
N ASP A 566 -48.03 9.30 8.68
CA ASP A 566 -47.76 9.24 10.11
C ASP A 566 -46.95 8.00 10.49
N ALA A 567 -45.66 8.20 10.83
CA ALA A 567 -44.71 7.15 11.12
C ALA A 567 -45.13 6.26 12.30
N GLU A 568 -45.81 6.80 13.31
CA GLU A 568 -46.25 6.01 14.46
C GLU A 568 -47.35 5.02 14.10
N ASN A 569 -48.29 5.45 13.26
CA ASN A 569 -49.38 4.61 12.78
C ASN A 569 -48.87 3.57 11.76
N GLN A 570 -47.92 3.94 10.90
CA GLN A 570 -47.27 2.99 9.99
C GLN A 570 -46.51 1.89 10.74
N ILE A 571 -45.76 2.23 11.80
CA ILE A 571 -45.04 1.22 12.61
C ILE A 571 -46.01 0.29 13.36
N LYS A 572 -47.17 0.79 13.80
CA LYS A 572 -48.19 -0.05 14.48
C LYS A 572 -48.92 -0.98 13.51
N GLN A 573 -49.07 -0.60 12.25
CA GLN A 573 -49.81 -1.36 11.24
C GLN A 573 -48.93 -2.32 10.43
N THR A 574 -47.61 -2.12 10.40
CA THR A 574 -46.70 -2.93 9.59
C THR A 574 -46.34 -4.23 10.33
N GLU A 575 -46.77 -5.38 9.83
CA GLU A 575 -46.45 -6.70 10.39
C GLU A 575 -44.96 -7.08 10.21
N ASP A 576 -44.31 -6.60 9.15
CA ASP A 576 -42.88 -6.83 8.88
C ASP A 576 -42.09 -5.51 8.77
N LEU A 577 -41.43 -5.12 9.87
CA LEU A 577 -40.62 -3.91 9.93
C LEU A 577 -39.38 -3.97 9.04
N THR A 578 -38.83 -5.16 8.81
CA THR A 578 -37.57 -5.36 8.08
C THR A 578 -37.73 -4.97 6.61
N SER A 579 -38.75 -5.49 5.93
CA SER A 579 -39.06 -5.11 4.54
C SER A 579 -39.28 -3.60 4.38
N SER A 580 -40.03 -3.00 5.31
CA SER A 580 -40.29 -1.55 5.32
C SER A 580 -39.01 -0.72 5.44
N ILE A 581 -38.07 -1.15 6.28
CA ILE A 581 -36.77 -0.49 6.45
C ILE A 581 -35.93 -0.63 5.17
N CYS A 582 -35.87 -1.82 4.57
CA CYS A 582 -35.10 -2.04 3.35
C CYS A 582 -35.59 -1.19 2.17
N VAL A 583 -36.91 -1.06 1.99
CA VAL A 583 -37.49 -0.19 0.95
C VAL A 583 -37.17 1.28 1.21
N ARG A 584 -37.36 1.78 2.44
CA ARG A 584 -36.99 3.17 2.77
C ARG A 584 -35.50 3.42 2.57
N SER A 585 -34.67 2.43 2.90
CA SER A 585 -33.22 2.50 2.72
C SER A 585 -32.88 2.64 1.22
N ALA A 586 -33.44 1.81 0.34
CA ALA A 586 -33.27 1.94 -1.11
C ALA A 586 -33.79 3.28 -1.66
N ALA A 587 -34.93 3.77 -1.14
CA ALA A 587 -35.48 5.05 -1.53
C ALA A 587 -34.57 6.23 -1.15
N ILE A 588 -33.91 6.20 0.02
CA ILE A 588 -32.95 7.24 0.42
C ILE A 588 -31.68 7.20 -0.45
N GLU A 589 -31.25 6.02 -0.91
CA GLU A 589 -30.15 5.92 -1.89
C GLU A 589 -30.51 6.62 -3.21
N ALA A 590 -31.73 6.40 -3.72
CA ALA A 590 -32.23 7.11 -4.89
C ALA A 590 -32.36 8.62 -4.63
N LEU A 591 -32.76 9.02 -3.43
CA LEU A 591 -32.82 10.43 -3.04
C LEU A 591 -31.42 11.07 -2.99
N MET A 592 -30.41 10.33 -2.58
CA MET A 592 -29.02 10.78 -2.60
C MET A 592 -28.53 11.00 -4.03
N ALA A 593 -28.83 10.08 -4.96
CA ALA A 593 -28.55 10.28 -6.38
C ALA A 593 -29.29 11.51 -6.93
N PHE A 594 -30.55 11.71 -6.53
CA PHE A 594 -31.33 12.91 -6.88
C PHE A 594 -30.68 14.20 -6.36
N ILE A 595 -30.20 14.23 -5.10
CA ILE A 595 -29.51 15.39 -4.51
C ILE A 595 -28.26 15.73 -5.32
N ARG A 596 -27.43 14.73 -5.61
CA ARG A 596 -26.19 14.92 -6.39
C ARG A 596 -26.49 15.43 -7.80
N CYS A 597 -27.57 14.93 -8.40
CA CYS A 597 -28.01 15.32 -9.74
C CYS A 597 -28.64 16.73 -9.77
N PHE A 598 -29.67 17.02 -8.98
CA PHE A 598 -30.48 18.24 -9.13
C PHE A 598 -30.28 19.33 -8.08
N VAL A 599 -29.68 19.02 -6.93
CA VAL A 599 -29.59 19.96 -5.78
C VAL A 599 -28.17 20.52 -5.59
N SER A 600 -27.13 19.82 -6.08
CA SER A 600 -25.72 20.25 -6.03
C SER A 600 -25.43 21.56 -6.81
N SER A 601 -24.24 22.16 -6.59
CA SER A 601 -23.98 23.61 -6.61
C SER A 601 -24.21 24.43 -7.90
N ASN A 602 -24.87 23.92 -8.95
CA ASN A 602 -25.15 24.65 -10.20
C ASN A 602 -26.61 24.63 -10.74
N ALA A 603 -27.61 24.08 -10.02
CA ALA A 603 -28.99 24.03 -10.54
C ALA A 603 -29.79 25.36 -10.40
N VAL A 604 -30.61 25.69 -11.41
CA VAL A 604 -31.47 26.89 -11.46
C VAL A 604 -32.64 26.82 -10.45
N ASN A 605 -33.07 25.61 -10.08
CA ASN A 605 -34.27 25.36 -9.25
C ASN A 605 -33.96 24.89 -7.81
N LYS A 606 -32.74 25.11 -7.31
CA LYS A 606 -32.28 24.60 -6.00
C LYS A 606 -33.27 24.84 -4.86
N GLY A 607 -33.80 26.05 -4.72
CA GLY A 607 -34.68 26.40 -3.60
C GLY A 607 -36.01 25.64 -3.60
N ILE A 608 -36.57 25.37 -4.78
CA ILE A 608 -37.89 24.71 -4.93
C ILE A 608 -37.77 23.21 -4.64
N LEU A 609 -36.70 22.57 -5.11
CA LEU A 609 -36.47 21.13 -4.94
C LEU A 609 -35.91 20.77 -3.55
N LEU A 610 -35.21 21.71 -2.90
CA LEU A 610 -34.59 21.47 -1.60
C LEU A 610 -35.63 21.22 -0.49
N GLN A 611 -36.74 21.95 -0.47
CA GLN A 611 -37.70 21.86 0.62
C GLN A 611 -38.37 20.48 0.75
N PRO A 612 -38.86 19.83 -0.34
CA PRO A 612 -39.34 18.45 -0.27
C PRO A 612 -38.26 17.45 0.13
N VAL A 613 -37.03 17.61 -0.37
CA VAL A 613 -35.89 16.74 -0.02
C VAL A 613 -35.59 16.80 1.47
N LEU A 614 -35.52 18.00 2.06
CA LEU A 614 -35.31 18.19 3.49
C LEU A 614 -36.44 17.57 4.31
N LEU A 615 -37.69 17.71 3.86
CA LEU A 615 -38.84 17.06 4.50
C LEU A 615 -38.67 15.53 4.54
N TYR A 616 -38.31 14.89 3.42
CA TYR A 616 -38.12 13.45 3.36
C TYR A 616 -36.97 12.97 4.26
N LEU A 617 -35.85 13.69 4.28
CA LEU A 617 -34.71 13.37 5.14
C LEU A 617 -35.03 13.54 6.63
N SER A 618 -35.74 14.60 7.02
CA SER A 618 -36.16 14.84 8.41
C SER A 618 -37.15 13.76 8.90
N ARG A 619 -38.04 13.30 8.01
CA ARG A 619 -38.95 12.17 8.28
C ARG A 619 -38.21 10.84 8.43
N ALA A 620 -37.17 10.61 7.62
CA ALA A 620 -36.30 9.44 7.77
C ALA A 620 -35.56 9.44 9.13
N LEU A 621 -35.02 10.59 9.56
CA LEU A 621 -34.40 10.71 10.90
C LEU A 621 -35.40 10.45 12.02
N SER A 622 -36.58 11.05 11.94
CA SER A 622 -37.65 10.85 12.93
C SER A 622 -38.04 9.37 13.03
N TYR A 623 -38.11 8.67 11.90
CA TYR A 623 -38.36 7.23 11.85
C TYR A 623 -37.23 6.43 12.52
N ILE A 624 -35.97 6.77 12.24
CA ILE A 624 -34.79 6.12 12.87
C ILE A 624 -34.86 6.26 14.39
N SER A 625 -35.12 7.47 14.90
CA SER A 625 -35.25 7.72 16.34
C SER A 625 -36.41 6.96 16.98
N LEU A 626 -37.55 6.85 16.29
CA LEU A 626 -38.76 6.18 16.77
C LEU A 626 -38.60 4.65 16.83
N VAL A 627 -37.84 4.05 15.91
CA VAL A 627 -37.55 2.60 15.93
C VAL A 627 -36.45 2.28 16.94
N ALA A 628 -35.45 3.15 17.11
CA ALA A 628 -34.38 2.97 18.07
C ALA A 628 -34.88 2.88 19.53
N SER A 629 -35.98 3.57 19.88
CA SER A 629 -36.57 3.53 21.22
C SER A 629 -37.31 2.23 21.57
N LYS A 630 -37.54 1.34 20.59
CA LYS A 630 -38.33 0.10 20.76
C LYS A 630 -37.49 -1.19 20.88
N GLU A 631 -36.16 -1.07 21.02
CA GLU A 631 -35.17 -2.15 21.22
C GLU A 631 -35.55 -3.56 20.70
N GLN A 632 -35.46 -3.79 19.38
CA GLN A 632 -35.57 -5.13 18.79
C GLN A 632 -34.22 -5.60 18.22
N GLN A 633 -33.70 -6.73 18.68
CA GLN A 633 -32.39 -7.24 18.26
C GLN A 633 -32.34 -7.71 16.79
N ASN A 634 -33.47 -8.12 16.21
CA ASN A 634 -33.55 -8.70 14.86
C ASN A 634 -33.45 -7.69 13.71
N VAL A 635 -33.57 -6.37 13.98
CA VAL A 635 -33.66 -5.33 12.93
C VAL A 635 -32.37 -4.49 12.82
N LYS A 636 -31.34 -4.84 13.59
CA LYS A 636 -30.09 -4.07 13.69
C LYS A 636 -29.34 -3.84 12.36
N PRO A 637 -29.15 -4.82 11.45
CA PRO A 637 -28.36 -4.60 10.22
C PRO A 637 -29.10 -3.72 9.19
N ASP A 638 -30.41 -3.90 9.02
CA ASP A 638 -31.19 -3.12 8.07
C ASP A 638 -31.36 -1.67 8.53
N MET A 639 -31.54 -1.47 9.85
CA MET A 639 -31.55 -0.12 10.44
C MET A 639 -30.20 0.57 10.30
N ALA A 640 -29.12 -0.17 10.49
CA ALA A 640 -27.77 0.34 10.26
C ALA A 640 -27.58 0.83 8.81
N MET A 641 -28.07 0.07 7.82
CA MET A 641 -28.04 0.49 6.41
C MET A 641 -28.88 1.75 6.16
N LEU A 642 -30.07 1.86 6.77
CA LEU A 642 -30.88 3.08 6.69
C LEU A 642 -30.16 4.30 7.28
N ILE A 643 -29.48 4.13 8.42
CA ILE A 643 -28.65 5.19 9.04
C ILE A 643 -27.52 5.61 8.10
N ILE A 644 -26.77 4.65 7.55
CA ILE A 644 -25.68 4.91 6.59
C ILE A 644 -26.18 5.79 5.44
N ARG A 645 -27.23 5.34 4.73
CA ARG A 645 -27.76 6.04 3.56
C ARG A 645 -28.33 7.41 3.90
N THR A 646 -28.98 7.54 5.05
CA THR A 646 -29.53 8.83 5.53
C THR A 646 -28.41 9.84 5.81
N LEU A 647 -27.36 9.43 6.53
CA LEU A 647 -26.22 10.32 6.82
C LEU A 647 -25.47 10.72 5.54
N MET A 648 -25.26 9.78 4.61
CA MET A 648 -24.65 10.08 3.30
C MET A 648 -25.50 11.04 2.45
N ALA A 649 -26.83 10.97 2.55
CA ALA A 649 -27.73 11.89 1.87
C ALA A 649 -27.60 13.32 2.44
N TYR A 650 -27.54 13.48 3.77
CA TYR A 650 -27.26 14.78 4.40
C TYR A 650 -25.89 15.34 4.00
N LEU A 651 -24.85 14.49 3.98
CA LEU A 651 -23.51 14.88 3.56
C LEU A 651 -23.42 15.27 2.07
N SER A 652 -24.38 14.83 1.24
CA SER A 652 -24.45 15.21 -0.17
C SER A 652 -25.04 16.62 -0.38
N LEU A 653 -25.64 17.23 0.65
CA LEU A 653 -26.12 18.61 0.61
C LEU A 653 -24.93 19.59 0.77
N SER A 654 -24.87 20.59 -0.11
CA SER A 654 -23.71 21.51 -0.16
C SER A 654 -23.65 22.49 1.03
N ASP A 655 -24.77 22.83 1.64
CA ASP A 655 -24.84 23.75 2.79
C ASP A 655 -25.36 23.04 4.05
N PRO A 656 -24.50 22.77 5.05
CA PRO A 656 -24.89 22.20 6.33
C PRO A 656 -25.89 23.04 7.13
N MET A 657 -25.97 24.35 6.88
CA MET A 657 -26.87 25.26 7.59
C MET A 657 -28.31 25.16 7.08
N ALA A 658 -28.53 24.61 5.87
CA ALA A 658 -29.86 24.45 5.29
C ALA A 658 -30.78 23.51 6.11
N TYR A 659 -30.20 22.57 6.86
CA TYR A 659 -30.92 21.60 7.69
C TYR A 659 -30.63 21.78 9.18
N LYS A 660 -30.43 23.02 9.64
CA LYS A 660 -30.17 23.34 11.05
C LYS A 660 -31.21 22.78 12.01
N GLY A 661 -32.47 22.66 11.58
CA GLY A 661 -33.55 22.05 12.39
C GLY A 661 -33.30 20.60 12.78
N ASP A 662 -32.58 19.84 11.93
CA ASP A 662 -32.30 18.42 12.15
C ASP A 662 -30.96 18.19 12.89
N HIS A 663 -30.14 19.23 13.08
CA HIS A 663 -28.83 19.12 13.75
C HIS A 663 -28.88 18.38 15.09
N PRO A 664 -29.83 18.62 16.02
CA PRO A 664 -29.85 17.93 17.30
C PRO A 664 -29.99 16.41 17.17
N GLN A 665 -30.84 15.94 16.25
CA GLN A 665 -31.04 14.51 16.01
C GLN A 665 -29.82 13.87 15.33
N ILE A 666 -29.23 14.57 14.35
CA ILE A 666 -28.01 14.11 13.67
C ILE A 666 -26.85 14.03 14.66
N ILE A 667 -26.65 15.05 15.50
CA ILE A 667 -25.60 15.06 16.53
C ILE A 667 -25.79 13.88 17.47
N GLN A 668 -27.00 13.65 18.00
CA GLN A 668 -27.28 12.52 18.88
C GLN A 668 -26.89 11.17 18.25
N LEU A 669 -27.18 10.96 16.96
CA LEU A 669 -26.78 9.75 16.22
C LEU A 669 -25.27 9.66 16.01
N CYS A 670 -24.61 10.80 15.77
CA CYS A 670 -23.19 10.88 15.47
C CYS A 670 -22.30 10.83 16.72
N THR A 671 -22.84 11.10 17.91
CA THR A 671 -22.10 11.04 19.18
C THR A 671 -22.03 9.64 19.79
N THR A 672 -22.77 8.66 19.26
CA THR A 672 -22.76 7.28 19.79
C THR A 672 -21.37 6.64 19.89
N PRO A 673 -20.42 6.85 18.93
CA PRO A 673 -19.08 6.29 19.04
C PRO A 673 -18.27 6.82 20.22
N PHE A 674 -18.70 7.91 20.85
CA PHE A 674 -18.05 8.51 22.02
C PHE A 674 -18.81 8.24 23.32
N SER A 675 -20.12 8.01 23.26
CA SER A 675 -20.96 7.76 24.44
C SER A 675 -21.12 6.27 24.76
N ASP A 676 -21.21 5.40 23.75
CA ASP A 676 -21.28 3.93 23.88
C ASP A 676 -20.16 3.27 23.06
N THR A 677 -18.94 3.41 23.58
CA THR A 677 -17.72 2.94 22.92
C THR A 677 -17.61 1.42 22.86
N SER A 678 -18.24 0.71 23.80
CA SER A 678 -18.14 -0.75 23.91
C SER A 678 -18.81 -1.51 22.76
N GLY A 679 -19.85 -0.90 22.17
CA GLY A 679 -20.59 -1.47 21.04
C GLY A 679 -20.10 -1.01 19.65
N CYS A 680 -19.06 -0.17 19.58
CA CYS A 680 -18.59 0.41 18.32
C CYS A 680 -17.28 -0.22 17.84
N GLU A 681 -17.21 -0.55 16.55
CA GLU A 681 -15.97 -1.01 15.91
C GLU A 681 -14.99 0.15 15.64
N GLU A 682 -13.73 -0.21 15.35
CA GLU A 682 -12.70 0.73 14.90
C GLU A 682 -12.98 1.21 13.47
N SER A 683 -12.99 2.53 13.27
CA SER A 683 -13.19 3.16 11.96
C SER A 683 -12.03 2.91 10.98
N SER A 684 -12.36 2.64 9.72
CA SER A 684 -11.38 2.54 8.62
C SER A 684 -11.13 3.87 7.89
N CYS A 685 -11.98 4.89 8.12
CA CYS A 685 -11.90 6.19 7.44
C CYS A 685 -10.62 6.98 7.75
N LEU A 686 -9.88 6.62 8.81
CA LEU A 686 -8.66 7.34 9.19
C LEU A 686 -7.66 7.40 8.02
N ARG A 687 -7.54 6.33 7.24
CA ARG A 687 -6.67 6.29 6.05
C ARG A 687 -7.08 7.32 5.00
N MET A 688 -8.38 7.53 4.79
CA MET A 688 -8.88 8.49 3.81
C MET A 688 -8.68 9.93 4.28
N LEU A 689 -8.70 10.16 5.59
CA LEU A 689 -8.55 11.48 6.18
C LEU A 689 -7.09 11.92 6.31
N LEU A 690 -6.12 11.02 6.46
CA LEU A 690 -4.70 11.40 6.61
C LEU A 690 -4.08 11.90 5.29
N ASP A 691 -3.10 12.80 5.38
CA ASP A 691 -2.33 13.24 4.20
C ASP A 691 -1.55 12.06 3.57
N LYS A 692 -1.82 11.80 2.29
CA LYS A 692 -1.22 10.70 1.52
C LYS A 692 0.30 10.84 1.39
N ARG A 693 0.86 12.06 1.45
CA ARG A 693 2.31 12.32 1.38
C ARG A 693 3.06 11.72 2.57
N ASP A 694 2.39 11.60 3.71
CA ASP A 694 2.98 11.08 4.94
C ASP A 694 2.87 9.54 5.05
N ALA A 695 2.36 8.86 4.01
CA ALA A 695 2.06 7.42 4.04
C ALA A 695 3.21 6.58 4.58
N TRP A 696 4.43 6.90 4.18
CA TRP A 696 5.66 6.16 4.50
C TRP A 696 6.04 6.07 5.98
N LEU A 697 5.48 6.91 6.85
CA LEU A 697 5.63 6.77 8.31
C LEU A 697 4.87 5.55 8.87
N GLY A 698 4.18 4.82 8.00
CA GLY A 698 3.44 3.63 8.36
C GLY A 698 1.98 3.92 8.72
N PRO A 699 1.18 2.85 8.89
CA PRO A 699 1.55 1.45 8.64
C PRO A 699 1.65 1.09 7.15
N TRP A 700 1.40 2.05 6.25
CA TRP A 700 1.34 1.84 4.80
C TRP A 700 2.62 2.31 4.14
N ILE A 701 3.55 1.40 3.82
CA ILE A 701 4.76 1.76 3.06
C ILE A 701 4.41 1.65 1.57
N PRO A 702 4.15 2.75 0.85
CA PRO A 702 3.96 2.66 -0.59
C PRO A 702 5.24 2.17 -1.26
N GLY A 703 5.15 1.44 -2.37
CA GLY A 703 6.32 1.33 -3.25
C GLY A 703 6.39 0.17 -4.24
N ARG A 704 5.72 -0.97 -4.02
CA ARG A 704 5.89 -2.13 -4.91
C ARG A 704 4.86 -2.17 -6.03
N ASP A 705 3.60 -2.29 -5.67
CA ASP A 705 2.44 -2.34 -6.56
C ASP A 705 1.27 -1.69 -5.81
N TRP A 706 0.50 -0.84 -6.50
CA TRP A 706 -0.63 -0.15 -5.90
C TRP A 706 -1.68 -1.15 -5.38
N LEU A 707 -1.83 -2.29 -6.06
CA LEU A 707 -2.75 -3.35 -5.67
C LEU A 707 -2.24 -4.14 -4.45
N GLU A 708 -0.93 -4.35 -4.35
CA GLU A 708 -0.28 -4.96 -3.16
C GLU A 708 -0.42 -4.03 -1.94
N ASP A 709 -0.25 -2.73 -2.15
CA ASP A 709 -0.44 -1.70 -1.12
C ASP A 709 -1.92 -1.66 -0.66
N GLU A 710 -2.86 -1.83 -1.59
CA GLU A 710 -4.28 -1.97 -1.26
C GLU A 710 -4.57 -3.28 -0.52
N LEU A 711 -3.98 -4.41 -0.90
CA LEU A 711 -4.14 -5.70 -0.21
C LEU A 711 -3.63 -5.64 1.24
N ARG A 712 -2.44 -5.06 1.47
CA ARG A 712 -1.92 -4.88 2.83
C ARG A 712 -2.81 -3.92 3.64
N ALA A 713 -3.33 -2.90 2.96
CA ALA A 713 -4.24 -1.93 3.55
C ALA A 713 -5.67 -2.44 3.75
N PHE A 714 -6.01 -3.57 3.14
CA PHE A 714 -7.37 -4.07 3.10
C PHE A 714 -7.86 -4.40 4.51
N GLN A 715 -8.91 -3.72 4.96
CA GLN A 715 -9.59 -3.96 6.23
C GLN A 715 -11.09 -4.28 6.01
N GLY A 716 -11.49 -4.51 4.75
CA GLY A 716 -12.87 -4.48 4.26
C GLY A 716 -13.05 -3.38 3.20
N GLY A 717 -13.83 -3.63 2.14
CA GLY A 717 -14.03 -2.70 1.01
C GLY A 717 -14.90 -1.47 1.30
N LYS A 718 -14.86 -0.46 0.43
CA LYS A 718 -15.54 0.85 0.58
C LYS A 718 -17.08 0.80 0.56
N ASP A 719 -17.69 -0.30 0.10
CA ASP A 719 -19.06 -0.30 -0.43
C ASP A 719 -20.15 -0.93 0.48
N GLY A 720 -19.87 -1.15 1.77
CA GLY A 720 -20.89 -1.61 2.74
C GLY A 720 -21.26 -3.09 2.68
N ASP A 721 -22.32 -3.49 1.98
CA ASP A 721 -22.75 -4.91 1.90
C ASP A 721 -22.69 -5.46 0.45
N LEU A 722 -22.95 -4.61 -0.55
CA LEU A 722 -22.84 -4.92 -1.98
C LEU A 722 -22.18 -3.76 -2.74
N PRO A 723 -21.29 -4.02 -3.71
CA PRO A 723 -20.65 -2.94 -4.48
C PRO A 723 -21.66 -2.17 -5.32
N CYS A 724 -21.50 -0.85 -5.40
CA CYS A 724 -22.36 0.01 -6.19
C CYS A 724 -22.07 -0.19 -7.69
N VAL A 725 -23.08 -0.57 -8.46
CA VAL A 725 -22.87 -0.98 -9.87
C VAL A 725 -22.74 0.16 -10.87
N TRP A 726 -23.02 1.40 -10.45
CA TRP A 726 -22.95 2.60 -11.30
C TRP A 726 -21.83 3.58 -10.88
N GLU A 727 -20.98 3.22 -9.92
CA GLU A 727 -19.78 4.02 -9.65
C GLU A 727 -18.74 3.87 -10.77
N ASP A 728 -18.00 4.95 -11.03
CA ASP A 728 -16.98 4.99 -12.09
C ASP A 728 -15.76 4.13 -11.74
N GLU A 729 -15.31 4.18 -10.48
CA GLU A 729 -14.18 3.41 -9.96
C GLU A 729 -14.71 2.28 -9.07
N LEU A 730 -14.55 1.02 -9.53
CA LEU A 730 -14.86 -0.14 -8.71
C LEU A 730 -13.71 -0.42 -7.72
N PRO A 731 -13.98 -0.87 -6.49
CA PRO A 731 -12.93 -1.27 -5.57
C PRO A 731 -12.15 -2.46 -6.14
N SER A 732 -10.87 -2.58 -5.86
CA SER A 732 -10.07 -3.68 -6.42
C SER A 732 -10.48 -5.06 -5.89
N PHE A 733 -10.95 -5.11 -4.63
CA PHE A 733 -11.36 -6.34 -3.97
C PHE A 733 -12.87 -6.31 -3.66
N PRO A 734 -13.66 -7.31 -4.10
CA PRO A 734 -15.03 -7.56 -3.69
C PRO A 734 -15.11 -7.90 -2.19
N GLN A 735 -16.32 -7.79 -1.64
CA GLN A 735 -16.65 -7.96 -0.22
C GLN A 735 -16.37 -6.74 0.64
N PRO A 736 -17.42 -5.92 0.84
CA PRO A 736 -17.30 -4.68 1.54
C PRO A 736 -17.15 -4.80 3.07
N GLU A 737 -16.81 -3.68 3.69
CA GLU A 737 -16.68 -3.48 5.12
C GLU A 737 -17.97 -3.84 5.88
N THR A 738 -17.86 -4.49 7.04
CA THR A 738 -19.04 -4.86 7.84
C THR A 738 -19.98 -3.66 8.02
N VAL A 739 -21.29 -3.89 7.88
CA VAL A 739 -22.31 -2.84 8.05
C VAL A 739 -22.11 -2.09 9.38
N SER A 740 -21.72 -2.81 10.43
CA SER A 740 -21.32 -2.29 11.75
C SER A 740 -20.24 -1.19 11.65
N LYS A 741 -19.12 -1.48 10.98
CA LYS A 741 -18.02 -0.53 10.81
C LYS A 741 -18.39 0.62 9.87
N MET A 742 -19.14 0.35 8.79
CA MET A 742 -19.60 1.40 7.89
C MET A 742 -20.51 2.42 8.59
N VAL A 743 -21.39 1.99 9.51
CA VAL A 743 -22.22 2.92 10.31
C VAL A 743 -21.33 3.83 11.14
N VAL A 744 -20.30 3.27 11.81
CA VAL A 744 -19.35 4.06 12.60
C VAL A 744 -18.64 5.09 11.72
N ASN A 745 -18.17 4.67 10.55
CA ASN A 745 -17.54 5.55 9.57
C ASN A 745 -18.43 6.73 9.18
N GLN A 746 -19.68 6.47 8.78
CA GLN A 746 -20.61 7.55 8.39
C GLN A 746 -21.00 8.45 9.56
N LYS A 747 -21.17 7.90 10.77
CA LYS A 747 -21.40 8.69 11.99
C LYS A 747 -20.24 9.65 12.28
N LEU A 748 -19.00 9.20 12.15
CA LEU A 748 -17.82 10.03 12.41
C LEU A 748 -17.58 11.09 11.33
N LEU A 749 -17.83 10.78 10.05
CA LEU A 749 -17.74 11.76 8.96
C LEU A 749 -18.84 12.84 9.09
N CYS A 750 -20.07 12.42 9.41
CA CYS A 750 -21.18 13.34 9.65
C CYS A 750 -20.95 14.18 10.93
N PHE A 751 -20.41 13.57 11.99
CA PHE A 751 -19.95 14.29 13.18
C PHE A 751 -19.03 15.46 12.83
N GLY A 752 -18.06 15.26 11.94
CA GLY A 752 -17.14 16.31 11.52
C GLY A 752 -17.85 17.52 10.90
N THR A 753 -18.80 17.28 9.99
CA THR A 753 -19.59 18.34 9.36
C THR A 753 -20.49 19.05 10.39
N MET A 754 -21.11 18.31 11.30
CA MET A 754 -21.94 18.88 12.36
C MET A 754 -21.13 19.70 13.35
N PHE A 755 -19.96 19.20 13.76
CA PHE A 755 -19.01 19.89 14.64
C PHE A 755 -18.61 21.25 14.06
N ALA A 756 -18.26 21.29 12.77
CA ALA A 756 -17.90 22.52 12.09
C ALA A 756 -19.05 23.55 11.96
N SER A 757 -20.29 23.06 12.00
CA SER A 757 -21.50 23.87 11.87
C SER A 757 -21.99 24.46 13.21
N GLN A 758 -21.51 23.96 14.35
CA GLN A 758 -21.92 24.45 15.68
C GLN A 758 -21.32 25.81 16.03
N ASP A 759 -21.91 26.50 17.01
CA ASP A 759 -21.28 27.65 17.65
C ASP A 759 -20.16 27.21 18.62
N SER A 760 -19.41 28.17 19.17
CA SER A 760 -18.30 27.86 20.09
C SER A 760 -18.76 27.07 21.31
N GLY A 761 -19.98 27.31 21.81
CA GLY A 761 -20.57 26.57 22.92
C GLY A 761 -20.85 25.11 22.57
N GLY A 762 -21.50 24.85 21.43
CA GLY A 762 -21.73 23.50 20.93
C GLY A 762 -20.42 22.73 20.67
N MET A 763 -19.42 23.39 20.08
CA MET A 763 -18.09 22.78 19.87
C MET A 763 -17.45 22.35 21.19
N LEU A 764 -17.45 23.21 22.21
CA LEU A 764 -16.89 22.88 23.53
C LEU A 764 -17.62 21.72 24.21
N SER A 765 -18.95 21.64 24.07
CA SER A 765 -19.73 20.52 24.60
C SER A 765 -19.32 19.19 23.95
N LEU A 766 -19.17 19.16 22.62
CA LEU A 766 -18.74 17.97 21.88
C LEU A 766 -17.29 17.57 22.20
N LEU A 767 -16.38 18.55 22.32
CA LEU A 767 -15.00 18.29 22.74
C LEU A 767 -14.93 17.75 24.18
N GLY A 768 -15.76 18.28 25.09
CA GLY A 768 -15.83 17.80 26.47
C GLY A 768 -16.27 16.34 26.56
N MET A 769 -17.21 15.90 25.72
CA MET A 769 -17.62 14.50 25.62
C MET A 769 -16.48 13.61 25.10
N ILE A 770 -15.74 14.06 24.08
CA ILE A 770 -14.57 13.34 23.56
C ILE A 770 -13.49 13.20 24.65
N GLU A 771 -13.24 14.27 25.41
CA GLU A 771 -12.26 14.26 26.50
C GLU A 771 -12.66 13.26 27.62
N GLN A 772 -13.95 13.20 27.96
CA GLN A 772 -14.48 12.20 28.90
C GLN A 772 -14.32 10.78 28.38
N CYS A 773 -14.63 10.54 27.11
CA CYS A 773 -14.45 9.25 26.43
C CYS A 773 -12.99 8.79 26.51
N LEU A 774 -12.04 9.67 26.20
CA LEU A 774 -10.62 9.38 26.25
C LEU A 774 -10.16 9.01 27.69
N LYS A 775 -10.64 9.73 28.70
CA LYS A 775 -10.31 9.45 30.11
C LYS A 775 -10.91 8.13 30.59
N ALA A 776 -12.15 7.83 30.20
CA ALA A 776 -12.84 6.59 30.58
C ALA A 776 -12.21 5.34 29.92
N GLY A 777 -11.63 5.49 28.73
CA GLY A 777 -11.07 4.40 27.94
C GLY A 777 -9.75 3.82 28.44
N LYS A 778 -8.91 4.55 29.17
CA LYS A 778 -7.48 4.20 29.43
C LYS A 778 -7.18 2.79 29.96
N LYS A 779 -8.15 2.08 30.54
CA LYS A 779 -8.01 0.71 31.08
C LYS A 779 -8.88 -0.33 30.36
N GLN A 780 -9.52 0.04 29.26
CA GLN A 780 -10.51 -0.76 28.56
C GLN A 780 -9.92 -1.35 27.28
N THR A 781 -10.40 -2.52 26.88
CA THR A 781 -9.95 -3.20 25.64
C THR A 781 -10.34 -2.45 24.37
N TRP A 782 -11.41 -1.65 24.42
CA TRP A 782 -11.89 -0.82 23.31
C TRP A 782 -11.15 0.53 23.17
N HIS A 783 -10.20 0.85 24.06
CA HIS A 783 -9.49 2.15 24.06
C HIS A 783 -8.78 2.44 22.74
N ALA A 784 -8.07 1.47 22.18
CA ALA A 784 -7.38 1.66 20.91
C ALA A 784 -8.35 2.02 19.76
N ALA A 785 -9.50 1.33 19.70
CA ALA A 785 -10.54 1.60 18.70
C ALA A 785 -11.19 2.99 18.93
N SER A 786 -11.45 3.37 20.18
CA SER A 786 -12.02 4.67 20.49
C SER A 786 -11.06 5.82 20.17
N VAL A 787 -9.76 5.68 20.41
CA VAL A 787 -8.74 6.67 20.03
C VAL A 787 -8.72 6.87 18.51
N THR A 788 -8.80 5.78 17.72
CA THR A 788 -8.94 5.87 16.25
C THR A 788 -10.21 6.63 15.86
N ASN A 789 -11.35 6.32 16.47
CA ASN A 789 -12.64 6.97 16.19
C ASN A 789 -12.61 8.47 16.55
N ILE A 790 -11.99 8.85 17.68
CA ILE A 790 -11.75 10.24 18.08
C ILE A 790 -10.90 10.97 17.04
N CYS A 791 -9.81 10.35 16.57
CA CYS A 791 -8.96 10.93 15.54
C CYS A 791 -9.73 11.18 14.24
N VAL A 792 -10.58 10.24 13.79
CA VAL A 792 -11.41 10.38 12.59
C VAL A 792 -12.41 11.54 12.76
N GLY A 793 -13.16 11.57 13.85
CA GLY A 793 -14.17 12.61 14.09
C GLY A 793 -13.57 14.01 14.18
N LEU A 794 -12.46 14.16 14.91
CA LEU A 794 -11.77 15.45 15.04
C LEU A 794 -11.13 15.89 13.72
N LEU A 795 -10.43 15.01 13.00
CA LEU A 795 -9.83 15.38 11.71
C LEU A 795 -10.89 15.75 10.66
N ALA A 796 -11.99 14.99 10.59
CA ALA A 796 -13.12 15.33 9.73
C ALA A 796 -13.68 16.72 10.10
N GLY A 797 -13.85 16.99 11.40
CA GLY A 797 -14.32 18.28 11.91
C GLY A 797 -13.39 19.46 11.60
N LEU A 798 -12.09 19.31 11.84
CA LEU A 798 -11.11 20.36 11.56
C LEU A 798 -10.98 20.65 10.06
N LYS A 799 -11.06 19.61 9.21
CA LYS A 799 -11.05 19.79 7.74
C LYS A 799 -12.35 20.44 7.24
N ALA A 800 -13.49 20.06 7.79
CA ALA A 800 -14.76 20.72 7.49
C ALA A 800 -14.76 22.19 7.94
N LEU A 801 -14.18 22.50 9.11
CA LEU A 801 -14.00 23.87 9.60
C LEU A 801 -13.17 24.73 8.63
N LEU A 802 -12.09 24.19 8.10
CA LEU A 802 -11.25 24.88 7.12
C LEU A 802 -12.00 25.21 5.82
N ALA A 803 -12.99 24.39 5.44
CA ALA A 803 -13.82 24.62 4.27
C ALA A 803 -14.96 25.62 4.55
N LEU A 804 -15.57 25.55 5.74
CA LEU A 804 -16.77 26.32 6.08
C LEU A 804 -16.48 27.69 6.71
N ARG A 805 -15.33 27.87 7.37
CA ARG A 805 -15.01 29.09 8.12
C ARG A 805 -13.66 29.69 7.71
N PRO A 806 -13.65 30.91 7.18
CA PRO A 806 -12.42 31.65 6.91
C PRO A 806 -11.85 32.38 8.15
N GLN A 807 -12.63 32.50 9.22
CA GLN A 807 -12.22 33.20 10.44
C GLN A 807 -11.51 32.27 11.43
N PRO A 808 -10.54 32.80 12.22
CA PRO A 808 -9.83 32.00 13.21
C PRO A 808 -10.77 31.54 14.32
N LEU A 809 -10.51 30.34 14.84
CA LEU A 809 -11.30 29.73 15.89
C LEU A 809 -11.04 30.40 17.26
N GLY A 810 -12.02 30.35 18.16
CA GLY A 810 -11.88 30.88 19.52
C GLY A 810 -10.80 30.14 20.32
N SER A 811 -10.07 30.87 21.18
CA SER A 811 -8.94 30.33 21.96
C SER A 811 -9.32 29.13 22.84
N ASP A 812 -10.54 29.09 23.37
CA ASP A 812 -10.99 28.00 24.25
C ASP A 812 -11.17 26.69 23.49
N VAL A 813 -11.78 26.76 22.30
CA VAL A 813 -11.98 25.59 21.42
C VAL A 813 -10.63 25.05 20.95
N LEU A 814 -9.72 25.95 20.54
CA LEU A 814 -8.35 25.58 20.15
C LEU A 814 -7.60 24.90 21.30
N SER A 815 -7.70 25.44 22.51
CA SER A 815 -6.99 24.92 23.69
C SER A 815 -7.54 23.56 24.13
N SER A 816 -8.86 23.35 24.07
CA SER A 816 -9.49 22.06 24.36
C SER A 816 -9.10 20.98 23.34
N ALA A 817 -9.17 21.28 22.03
CA ALA A 817 -8.76 20.34 20.99
C ALA A 817 -7.26 20.03 21.05
N GLN A 818 -6.42 21.03 21.34
CA GLN A 818 -4.97 20.86 21.55
C GLN A 818 -4.70 19.89 22.70
N ALA A 819 -5.42 20.02 23.84
CA ALA A 819 -5.24 19.14 24.99
C ALA A 819 -5.57 17.68 24.67
N ILE A 820 -6.60 17.43 23.87
CA ILE A 820 -6.98 16.07 23.43
C ILE A 820 -5.84 15.44 22.60
N PHE A 821 -5.34 16.13 21.58
CA PHE A 821 -4.25 15.59 20.74
C PHE A 821 -2.95 15.39 21.52
N LEU A 822 -2.58 16.32 22.40
CA LEU A 822 -1.40 16.16 23.26
C LEU A 822 -1.57 14.99 24.24
N SER A 823 -2.77 14.79 24.79
CA SER A 823 -3.05 13.62 25.64
C SER A 823 -2.93 12.31 24.86
N ILE A 824 -3.35 12.25 23.60
CA ILE A 824 -3.18 11.06 22.76
C ILE A 824 -1.70 10.83 22.46
N LEU A 825 -0.94 11.88 22.11
CA LEU A 825 0.50 11.74 21.83
C LEU A 825 1.31 11.32 23.04
N ALA A 826 0.93 11.77 24.24
CA ALA A 826 1.58 11.39 25.49
C ALA A 826 1.34 9.92 25.90
N GLU A 827 0.39 9.22 25.25
CA GLU A 827 0.21 7.79 25.44
C GLU A 827 1.32 7.03 24.67
N GLY A 828 2.17 6.29 25.39
CA GLY A 828 3.31 5.59 24.79
C GLY A 828 2.94 4.42 23.86
N ASP A 829 1.72 3.87 23.97
CA ASP A 829 1.25 2.68 23.24
C ASP A 829 0.24 3.02 22.13
N ILE A 830 0.53 4.05 21.34
CA ILE A 830 -0.28 4.45 20.18
C ILE A 830 0.26 3.87 18.87
N CYS A 831 -0.64 3.52 17.95
CA CYS A 831 -0.25 3.05 16.63
C CYS A 831 0.21 4.20 15.71
N ALA A 832 0.95 3.88 14.64
CA ALA A 832 1.51 4.88 13.73
C ALA A 832 0.44 5.78 13.08
N SER A 833 -0.74 5.24 12.76
CA SER A 833 -1.85 6.03 12.19
C SER A 833 -2.44 7.02 13.20
N GLN A 834 -2.60 6.62 14.47
CA GLN A 834 -3.05 7.52 15.54
C GLN A 834 -2.04 8.64 15.80
N ARG A 835 -0.74 8.29 15.86
CA ARG A 835 0.35 9.27 15.99
C ARG A 835 0.33 10.29 14.86
N ARG A 836 0.15 9.83 13.62
CA ARG A 836 0.02 10.72 12.46
C ARG A 836 -1.19 11.62 12.55
N ALA A 837 -2.33 11.05 12.94
CA ALA A 837 -3.58 11.77 13.04
C ALA A 837 -3.52 12.90 14.08
N ALA A 838 -2.99 12.62 15.27
CA ALA A 838 -2.84 13.63 16.31
C ALA A 838 -1.85 14.74 15.90
N SER A 839 -0.74 14.37 15.25
CA SER A 839 0.26 15.33 14.76
C SER A 839 -0.25 16.21 13.62
N GLU A 840 -0.98 15.62 12.66
CA GLU A 840 -1.67 16.37 11.59
C GLU A 840 -2.76 17.27 12.18
N GLY A 841 -3.51 16.78 13.17
CA GLY A 841 -4.52 17.54 13.91
C GLY A 841 -3.96 18.81 14.56
N LEU A 842 -2.79 18.72 15.20
CA LEU A 842 -2.08 19.90 15.72
C LEU A 842 -1.67 20.88 14.62
N GLY A 843 -1.27 20.40 13.45
CA GLY A 843 -1.00 21.23 12.28
C GLY A 843 -2.26 21.96 11.76
N LEU A 844 -3.40 21.26 11.70
CA LEU A 844 -4.69 21.87 11.32
C LEU A 844 -5.15 22.91 12.34
N LEU A 845 -4.95 22.66 13.64
CA LEU A 845 -5.23 23.64 14.70
C LEU A 845 -4.36 24.90 14.57
N ALA A 846 -3.08 24.75 14.21
CA ALA A 846 -2.23 25.91 13.94
C ALA A 846 -2.75 26.74 12.76
N ARG A 847 -3.27 26.10 11.71
CA ARG A 847 -3.88 26.80 10.57
C ARG A 847 -5.23 27.45 10.89
N LEU A 848 -6.02 26.85 11.78
CA LEU A 848 -7.30 27.40 12.26
C LEU A 848 -7.13 28.48 13.34
N GLY A 849 -5.96 28.56 13.97
CA GLY A 849 -5.59 29.57 14.95
C GLY A 849 -5.06 30.86 14.32
N ASN A 850 -4.66 31.80 15.18
CA ASN A 850 -3.92 33.00 14.77
C ASN A 850 -2.40 32.78 14.88
N ASP A 851 -1.59 33.68 14.31
CA ASP A 851 -0.13 33.59 14.33
C ASP A 851 0.43 33.48 15.76
N MET A 852 -0.20 34.14 16.73
CA MET A 852 0.18 34.08 18.15
C MET A 852 -0.04 32.69 18.75
N PHE A 853 -1.17 32.06 18.47
CA PHE A 853 -1.48 30.68 18.87
C PHE A 853 -0.47 29.72 18.24
N THR A 854 -0.21 29.85 16.94
CA THR A 854 0.72 29.00 16.19
C THR A 854 2.15 29.11 16.72
N ALA A 855 2.62 30.33 17.00
CA ALA A 855 3.93 30.54 17.62
C ALA A 855 3.99 29.99 19.05
N ARG A 856 2.92 30.14 19.85
CA ARG A 856 2.83 29.57 21.21
C ARG A 856 2.88 28.04 21.18
N LEU A 857 2.10 27.41 20.29
CA LEU A 857 2.07 25.97 20.11
C LEU A 857 3.44 25.45 19.68
N THR A 858 4.08 26.09 18.71
CA THR A 858 5.41 25.71 18.22
C THR A 858 6.46 25.75 19.34
N ARG A 859 6.48 26.82 20.16
CA ARG A 859 7.40 26.93 21.30
C ARG A 859 7.12 25.91 22.41
N LEU A 860 5.85 25.60 22.67
CA LEU A 860 5.48 24.55 23.62
C LEU A 860 6.06 23.20 23.18
N LEU A 861 5.85 22.83 21.91
CA LEU A 861 6.37 21.59 21.34
C LEU A 861 7.91 21.57 21.32
N HIS A 862 8.58 22.70 21.09
CA HIS A 862 10.04 22.78 21.22
C HIS A 862 10.52 22.46 22.63
N GLY A 863 9.85 22.99 23.66
CA GLY A 863 10.15 22.68 25.05
C GLY A 863 10.04 21.18 25.34
N ASP A 864 8.93 20.57 24.90
CA ASP A 864 8.66 19.13 25.06
C ASP A 864 9.71 18.26 24.36
N VAL A 865 10.13 18.61 23.14
CA VAL A 865 11.15 17.87 22.37
C VAL A 865 12.50 17.88 23.10
N THR A 866 12.87 18.99 23.73
CA THR A 866 14.14 19.09 24.46
C THR A 866 14.11 18.41 25.83
N GLY A 867 12.92 18.23 26.43
CA GLY A 867 12.73 17.65 27.76
C GLY A 867 12.19 16.20 27.78
N ALA A 868 11.82 15.63 26.64
CA ALA A 868 11.19 14.32 26.57
C ALA A 868 12.18 13.18 26.90
N ALA A 869 11.86 12.40 27.93
CA ALA A 869 12.57 11.16 28.25
C ALA A 869 12.18 10.01 27.30
N ASP A 870 10.94 10.01 26.76
CA ASP A 870 10.47 9.02 25.80
C ASP A 870 10.75 9.47 24.36
N LEU A 871 11.58 8.69 23.66
CA LEU A 871 11.95 8.93 22.27
C LEU A 871 10.75 8.75 21.30
N SER A 872 9.76 7.93 21.66
CA SER A 872 8.55 7.73 20.84
C SER A 872 7.66 8.97 20.86
N TYR A 873 7.52 9.58 22.04
CA TYR A 873 6.89 10.89 22.17
C TYR A 873 7.68 11.96 21.40
N ALA A 874 9.01 12.02 21.56
CA ALA A 874 9.85 12.96 20.83
C ALA A 874 9.70 12.85 19.30
N GLY A 875 9.64 11.62 18.75
CA GLY A 875 9.37 11.37 17.33
C GLY A 875 8.01 11.89 16.88
N SER A 876 6.99 11.75 17.72
CA SER A 876 5.64 12.27 17.48
C SER A 876 5.63 13.80 17.42
N ILE A 877 6.29 14.45 18.38
CA ILE A 877 6.35 15.92 18.45
C ILE A 877 7.18 16.50 17.31
N ALA A 878 8.27 15.85 16.91
CA ALA A 878 9.04 16.25 15.74
C ALA A 878 8.21 16.22 14.44
N PHE A 879 7.37 15.18 14.28
CA PHE A 879 6.44 15.13 13.16
C PHE A 879 5.35 16.21 13.26
N ALA A 880 4.80 16.45 14.46
CA ALA A 880 3.84 17.53 14.70
C ALA A 880 4.40 18.92 14.37
N LEU A 881 5.66 19.21 14.71
CA LEU A 881 6.36 20.44 14.32
C LEU A 881 6.42 20.57 12.79
N GLY A 882 6.76 19.50 12.08
CA GLY A 882 6.74 19.46 10.62
C GLY A 882 5.34 19.71 10.04
N CYS A 883 4.30 19.12 10.63
CA CYS A 883 2.91 19.37 10.25
C CYS A 883 2.46 20.82 10.46
N ILE A 884 2.90 21.47 11.55
CA ILE A 884 2.62 22.89 11.82
C ILE A 884 3.27 23.77 10.76
N HIS A 885 4.55 23.54 10.45
CA HIS A 885 5.25 24.26 9.36
C HIS A 885 4.54 24.06 8.02
N ARG A 886 4.15 22.83 7.67
CA ARG A 886 3.39 22.56 6.45
C ARG A 886 2.05 23.29 6.38
N SER A 887 1.34 23.37 7.50
CA SER A 887 -0.06 23.84 7.52
C SER A 887 -0.16 25.35 7.65
N ALA A 888 0.78 25.99 8.35
CA ALA A 888 0.73 27.40 8.72
C ALA A 888 2.01 28.20 8.33
N GLY A 889 3.00 27.58 7.67
CA GLY A 889 4.36 28.07 7.40
C GLY A 889 4.52 29.38 6.62
N GLY A 890 4.02 30.49 7.16
CA GLY A 890 4.24 31.85 6.68
C GLY A 890 5.34 32.60 7.44
N MET A 891 5.37 33.93 7.28
CA MET A 891 6.37 34.82 7.92
C MET A 891 6.46 34.68 9.45
N ALA A 892 5.38 34.27 10.13
CA ALA A 892 5.37 34.10 11.58
C ALA A 892 6.28 32.93 12.05
N LEU A 893 6.36 31.85 11.26
CA LEU A 893 7.12 30.65 11.61
C LEU A 893 8.55 30.66 11.07
N SER A 894 8.89 31.54 10.13
CA SER A 894 10.25 31.65 9.55
C SER A 894 11.32 31.88 10.63
N SER A 895 11.00 32.66 11.67
CA SER A 895 11.88 32.90 12.82
C SER A 895 12.14 31.65 13.68
N LEU A 896 11.26 30.65 13.61
CA LEU A 896 11.33 29.40 14.37
C LEU A 896 11.89 28.22 13.56
N VAL A 897 12.14 28.41 12.26
CA VAL A 897 12.77 27.39 11.39
C VAL A 897 14.14 26.97 11.93
N PRO A 898 15.08 27.88 12.28
CA PRO A 898 16.40 27.47 12.78
C PRO A 898 16.34 26.62 14.06
N ALA A 899 15.45 26.98 14.99
CA ALA A 899 15.24 26.22 16.22
C ALA A 899 14.69 24.82 15.93
N THR A 900 13.72 24.72 15.01
CA THR A 900 13.12 23.44 14.60
C THR A 900 14.16 22.54 13.93
N VAL A 901 14.94 23.08 13.00
CA VAL A 901 15.99 22.33 12.29
C VAL A 901 17.04 21.81 13.26
N ASN A 902 17.50 22.64 14.20
CA ASN A 902 18.51 22.23 15.18
C ASN A 902 18.00 21.11 16.10
N SER A 903 16.80 21.25 16.66
CA SER A 903 16.23 20.24 17.56
C SER A 903 15.97 18.90 16.86
N ILE A 904 15.38 18.93 15.66
CA ILE A 904 15.09 17.70 14.90
C ILE A 904 16.39 17.06 14.38
N SER A 905 17.35 17.86 13.91
CA SER A 905 18.64 17.33 13.41
C SER A 905 19.46 16.66 14.50
N LEU A 906 19.38 17.13 15.75
CA LEU A 906 20.04 16.48 16.89
C LEU A 906 19.41 15.11 17.18
N LEU A 907 18.08 15.02 17.15
CA LEU A 907 17.34 13.77 17.39
C LEU A 907 17.47 12.76 16.26
N ALA A 908 17.62 13.24 15.02
CA ALA A 908 17.90 12.40 13.86
C ALA A 908 19.25 11.66 13.96
N LYS A 909 20.15 12.07 14.87
CA LYS A 909 21.40 11.36 15.19
C LYS A 909 21.25 10.28 16.27
N SER A 910 20.03 10.06 16.80
CA SER A 910 19.75 9.00 17.79
C SER A 910 19.97 7.60 17.20
N SER A 911 20.27 6.58 18.00
CA SER A 911 20.59 5.24 17.50
C SER A 911 19.40 4.34 17.15
N ILE A 912 18.17 4.87 17.22
CA ILE A 912 16.93 4.10 17.03
C ILE A 912 16.36 4.40 15.64
N ALA A 913 16.70 3.55 14.67
CA ALA A 913 16.30 3.65 13.27
C ALA A 913 14.79 3.84 13.02
N GLY A 914 13.95 3.13 13.78
CA GLY A 914 12.49 3.24 13.66
C GLY A 914 11.93 4.62 14.03
N LEU A 915 12.66 5.38 14.87
CA LEU A 915 12.29 6.74 15.27
C LEU A 915 12.99 7.81 14.43
N GLN A 916 14.21 7.53 13.96
CA GLN A 916 14.92 8.37 12.97
C GLN A 916 14.04 8.69 11.76
N VAL A 917 13.26 7.72 11.27
CA VAL A 917 12.30 7.93 10.17
C VAL A 917 11.30 9.07 10.46
N TRP A 918 10.78 9.18 11.69
CA TRP A 918 9.85 10.25 12.09
C TRP A 918 10.55 11.61 12.15
N PHE A 919 11.78 11.65 12.67
CA PHE A 919 12.59 12.86 12.71
C PHE A 919 12.93 13.36 11.30
N LEU A 920 13.37 12.46 10.41
CA LEU A 920 13.67 12.80 9.02
C LEU A 920 12.42 13.30 8.29
N HIS A 921 11.25 12.74 8.57
CA HIS A 921 10.00 13.24 7.98
C HIS A 921 9.60 14.62 8.49
N GLY A 922 9.70 14.85 9.81
CA GLY A 922 9.46 16.18 10.38
C GLY A 922 10.38 17.24 9.76
N LEU A 923 11.64 16.89 9.51
CA LEU A 923 12.60 17.73 8.81
C LEU A 923 12.21 17.95 7.34
N LEU A 924 11.79 16.90 6.64
CA LEU A 924 11.32 16.98 5.26
C LEU A 924 10.18 17.99 5.11
N LEU A 925 9.15 17.88 5.96
CA LEU A 925 8.01 18.81 5.96
C LEU A 925 8.45 20.25 6.26
N THR A 926 9.45 20.42 7.13
CA THR A 926 10.00 21.74 7.45
C THR A 926 10.76 22.33 6.26
N ILE A 927 11.54 21.54 5.52
CA ILE A 927 12.24 21.96 4.29
C ILE A 927 11.25 22.40 3.22
N GLU A 928 10.24 21.57 2.96
CA GLU A 928 9.21 21.84 1.96
C GLU A 928 8.40 23.10 2.28
N ALA A 929 8.12 23.36 3.56
CA ALA A 929 7.41 24.56 4.01
C ALA A 929 8.28 25.82 3.98
N ALA A 930 9.54 25.73 4.40
CA ALA A 930 10.44 26.88 4.50
C ALA A 930 10.92 27.41 3.13
N GLY A 931 10.96 26.56 2.11
CA GLY A 931 11.40 26.94 0.76
C GLY A 931 12.78 27.60 0.77
N LEU A 932 12.93 28.75 0.09
CA LEU A 932 14.20 29.49 -0.01
C LEU A 932 14.78 29.93 1.34
N SER A 933 13.96 30.09 2.38
CA SER A 933 14.46 30.44 3.72
C SER A 933 15.29 29.33 4.36
N TYR A 934 15.27 28.12 3.78
CA TYR A 934 16.04 26.96 4.25
C TYR A 934 17.48 26.92 3.72
N VAL A 935 17.86 27.75 2.73
CA VAL A 935 19.17 27.68 2.05
C VAL A 935 20.36 27.70 3.02
N SER A 936 20.30 28.51 4.09
CA SER A 936 21.34 28.59 5.12
C SER A 936 21.56 27.28 5.91
N HIS A 937 20.59 26.37 5.90
CA HIS A 937 20.62 25.11 6.64
C HIS A 937 20.96 23.89 5.77
N VAL A 938 20.98 24.04 4.44
CA VAL A 938 21.22 22.94 3.49
C VAL A 938 22.52 22.19 3.78
N GLN A 939 23.62 22.89 4.03
CA GLN A 939 24.91 22.26 4.32
C GLN A 939 24.87 21.39 5.58
N ALA A 940 24.17 21.84 6.62
CA ALA A 940 24.02 21.07 7.86
C ALA A 940 23.16 19.82 7.66
N THR A 941 22.07 19.93 6.89
CA THR A 941 21.20 18.79 6.57
C THR A 941 21.88 17.77 5.66
N LEU A 942 22.69 18.20 4.69
CA LEU A 942 23.51 17.28 3.88
C LEU A 942 24.57 16.57 4.73
N GLY A 943 25.16 17.28 5.70
CA GLY A 943 26.07 16.67 6.68
C GLY A 943 25.37 15.59 7.52
N LEU A 944 24.16 15.88 8.02
CA LEU A 944 23.33 14.91 8.73
C LEU A 944 22.97 13.70 7.87
N ALA A 945 22.56 13.91 6.62
CA ALA A 945 22.25 12.84 5.68
C ALA A 945 23.44 11.90 5.46
N MET A 946 24.65 12.47 5.32
CA MET A 946 25.87 11.69 5.23
C MET A 946 26.20 10.97 6.53
N ASP A 947 26.07 11.61 7.69
CA ASP A 947 26.29 10.99 8.99
C ASP A 947 25.41 9.74 9.17
N ILE A 948 24.14 9.83 8.77
CA ILE A 948 23.17 8.71 8.82
C ILE A 948 23.55 7.61 7.84
N LEU A 949 23.91 7.93 6.60
CA LEU A 949 24.35 6.94 5.61
C LEU A 949 25.66 6.27 5.99
N LEU A 950 26.55 6.99 6.70
CA LEU A 950 27.80 6.45 7.23
C LEU A 950 27.57 5.61 8.50
N SER A 951 26.36 5.59 9.07
CA SER A 951 26.03 4.79 10.24
C SER A 951 25.86 3.30 9.89
N GLU A 952 26.32 2.42 10.80
CA GLU A 952 26.22 0.96 10.70
C GLU A 952 24.89 0.42 11.28
N GLU A 953 23.94 1.30 11.60
CA GLU A 953 22.72 0.95 12.32
C GLU A 953 21.67 0.17 11.50
N ASN A 954 20.81 -0.55 12.22
CA ASN A 954 19.72 -1.39 11.69
C ASN A 954 18.67 -0.56 10.91
N GLY A 955 17.89 -1.18 9.99
CA GLY A 955 16.76 -0.49 9.33
C GLY A 955 17.13 0.40 8.13
N TRP A 956 18.30 0.16 7.53
CA TRP A 956 18.91 0.95 6.45
C TRP A 956 17.98 1.35 5.29
N VAL A 957 17.06 0.48 4.86
CA VAL A 957 16.24 0.73 3.66
C VAL A 957 15.28 1.91 3.86
N ASP A 958 14.57 1.96 4.98
CA ASP A 958 13.61 3.03 5.26
C ASP A 958 14.33 4.36 5.52
N LEU A 959 15.50 4.30 6.15
CA LEU A 959 16.38 5.44 6.39
C LEU A 959 16.96 6.01 5.10
N GLN A 960 17.44 5.15 4.19
CA GLN A 960 17.92 5.57 2.87
C GLN A 960 16.81 6.23 2.05
N GLN A 961 15.60 5.71 2.10
CA GLN A 961 14.44 6.33 1.45
C GLN A 961 14.15 7.71 2.05
N GLY A 962 14.18 7.84 3.39
CA GLY A 962 14.05 9.11 4.09
C GLY A 962 15.12 10.13 3.67
N VAL A 963 16.39 9.70 3.62
CA VAL A 963 17.52 10.52 3.16
C VAL A 963 17.36 10.92 1.68
N GLY A 964 16.95 9.99 0.81
CA GLY A 964 16.68 10.28 -0.59
C GLY A 964 15.59 11.35 -0.78
N ARG A 965 14.53 11.33 0.03
CA ARG A 965 13.47 12.34 0.00
C ARG A 965 13.95 13.69 0.53
N LEU A 966 14.74 13.71 1.59
CA LEU A 966 15.38 14.94 2.07
C LEU A 966 16.24 15.59 0.99
N ILE A 967 17.00 14.79 0.24
CA ILE A 967 17.81 15.28 -0.88
C ILE A 967 16.94 15.83 -1.99
N ASN A 968 15.82 15.19 -2.33
CA ASN A 968 14.87 15.72 -3.31
C ASN A 968 14.33 17.10 -2.87
N ALA A 969 13.97 17.25 -1.60
CA ALA A 969 13.50 18.53 -1.07
C ALA A 969 14.61 19.60 -1.05
N ILE A 970 15.85 19.23 -0.71
CA ILE A 970 17.02 20.12 -0.79
C ILE A 970 17.27 20.57 -2.24
N VAL A 971 17.22 19.64 -3.20
CA VAL A 971 17.36 19.95 -4.63
C VAL A 971 16.26 20.92 -5.09
N ALA A 972 15.02 20.72 -4.61
CA ALA A 972 13.90 21.62 -4.91
C ALA A 972 14.11 23.03 -4.31
N VAL A 973 14.68 23.14 -3.10
CA VAL A 973 15.01 24.43 -2.46
C VAL A 973 16.16 25.14 -3.17
N LEU A 974 17.23 24.43 -3.53
CA LEU A 974 18.41 25.01 -4.19
C LEU A 974 18.11 25.48 -5.63
N GLY A 975 17.25 24.77 -6.35
CA GLY A 975 16.86 25.12 -7.72
C GLY A 975 18.06 25.42 -8.63
N PRO A 976 18.23 26.67 -9.12
CA PRO A 976 19.33 27.06 -10.02
C PRO A 976 20.72 27.08 -9.35
N GLU A 977 20.82 27.13 -8.02
CA GLU A 977 22.10 27.11 -7.30
C GLU A 977 22.78 25.73 -7.36
N LEU A 978 22.07 24.69 -7.80
CA LEU A 978 22.60 23.35 -8.02
C LEU A 978 23.40 23.27 -9.35
N ALA A 979 24.50 24.02 -9.44
CA ALA A 979 25.37 24.00 -10.61
C ALA A 979 26.27 22.75 -10.64
N PRO A 980 26.51 22.13 -11.83
CA PRO A 980 27.50 21.06 -11.99
C PRO A 980 28.88 21.52 -11.52
N GLY A 981 29.51 20.76 -10.62
CA GLY A 981 30.81 21.10 -10.02
C GLY A 981 30.72 21.85 -8.68
N SER A 982 29.54 22.25 -8.22
CA SER A 982 29.36 22.74 -6.86
C SER A 982 29.52 21.60 -5.83
N ILE A 983 29.95 21.95 -4.60
CA ILE A 983 30.07 20.98 -3.49
C ILE A 983 28.71 20.34 -3.19
N PHE A 984 27.62 21.12 -3.28
CA PHE A 984 26.26 20.62 -3.09
C PHE A 984 25.85 19.60 -4.17
N PHE A 985 26.15 19.88 -5.45
CA PHE A 985 25.89 18.95 -6.55
C PHE A 985 26.68 17.65 -6.37
N SER A 986 27.97 17.72 -6.03
CA SER A 986 28.81 16.54 -5.83
C SER A 986 28.29 15.67 -4.69
N ARG A 987 27.96 16.28 -3.54
CA ARG A 987 27.43 15.56 -2.37
C ARG A 987 26.08 14.92 -2.64
N CYS A 988 25.14 15.63 -3.26
CA CYS A 988 23.84 15.06 -3.65
C CYS A 988 24.03 13.90 -4.64
N LYS A 989 24.90 14.04 -5.64
CA LYS A 989 25.20 13.00 -6.62
C LYS A 989 25.76 11.75 -5.94
N SER A 990 26.73 11.90 -5.05
CA SER A 990 27.37 10.78 -4.37
C SER A 990 26.41 10.05 -3.42
N VAL A 991 25.58 10.78 -2.65
CA VAL A 991 24.53 10.14 -1.84
C VAL A 991 23.57 9.34 -2.72
N VAL A 992 23.05 9.95 -3.80
CA VAL A 992 22.08 9.26 -4.66
C VAL A 992 22.72 8.05 -5.34
N ALA A 993 23.99 8.13 -5.74
CA ALA A 993 24.72 6.99 -6.28
C ALA A 993 24.82 5.83 -5.28
N GLU A 994 25.13 6.11 -4.01
CA GLU A 994 25.18 5.10 -2.95
C GLU A 994 23.82 4.45 -2.70
N ILE A 995 22.76 5.27 -2.60
CA ILE A 995 21.39 4.78 -2.43
C ILE A 995 20.97 3.91 -3.63
N SER A 996 21.42 4.23 -4.85
CA SER A 996 21.06 3.53 -6.10
C SER A 996 21.83 2.23 -6.36
N CYS A 997 22.97 2.02 -5.72
CA CYS A 997 23.79 0.82 -5.93
C CYS A 997 23.22 -0.45 -5.25
N GLN A 998 22.19 -0.32 -4.40
CA GLN A 998 21.60 -1.47 -3.70
C GLN A 998 20.38 -2.04 -4.47
N GLN A 999 20.37 -3.37 -4.67
CA GLN A 999 19.39 -4.07 -5.53
C GLN A 999 17.93 -3.93 -5.08
N GLU A 1000 17.67 -3.69 -3.79
CA GLU A 1000 16.31 -3.50 -3.26
C GLU A 1000 15.73 -2.12 -3.54
N THR A 1001 16.58 -1.11 -3.59
CA THR A 1001 16.16 0.27 -3.75
C THR A 1001 16.00 0.63 -5.22
N ALA A 1002 16.62 -0.07 -6.18
CA ALA A 1002 16.52 0.30 -7.60
C ALA A 1002 15.07 0.34 -8.14
N THR A 1003 14.23 -0.66 -7.83
CA THR A 1003 12.80 -0.68 -8.22
C THR A 1003 11.91 0.26 -7.40
N LEU A 1004 12.34 0.62 -6.18
CA LEU A 1004 11.65 1.59 -5.32
C LEU A 1004 12.07 3.04 -5.64
N LEU A 1005 13.32 3.27 -6.05
CA LEU A 1005 13.91 4.58 -6.37
C LEU A 1005 13.35 5.17 -7.65
N GLU A 1006 13.05 4.34 -8.65
CA GLU A 1006 12.35 4.78 -9.88
C GLU A 1006 11.05 5.52 -9.57
N LYS A 1007 10.37 5.18 -8.46
CA LYS A 1007 9.09 5.79 -8.07
C LYS A 1007 9.22 7.03 -7.19
N TYR A 1008 10.33 7.19 -6.47
CA TYR A 1008 10.50 8.24 -5.45
C TYR A 1008 11.46 9.36 -5.83
N LEU A 1009 12.42 9.13 -6.72
CA LEU A 1009 13.27 10.19 -7.30
C LEU A 1009 12.53 10.90 -8.44
N LYS A 1010 11.53 11.72 -8.10
CA LYS A 1010 10.82 12.56 -9.08
C LYS A 1010 11.54 13.90 -9.25
N PHE A 1011 12.42 14.00 -10.24
CA PHE A 1011 12.95 15.29 -10.66
C PHE A 1011 11.93 16.02 -11.55
N PRO A 1012 11.55 17.29 -11.26
CA PRO A 1012 10.62 18.04 -12.11
C PRO A 1012 11.20 18.27 -13.51
N LYS A 1013 10.34 18.23 -14.53
CA LYS A 1013 10.74 18.31 -15.94
C LYS A 1013 11.49 19.60 -16.32
N SER A 1014 11.37 20.67 -15.54
CA SER A 1014 12.03 21.95 -15.76
C SER A 1014 13.51 21.99 -15.34
N LEU A 1015 13.97 21.05 -14.50
CA LEU A 1015 15.39 20.87 -14.13
C LEU A 1015 16.12 19.86 -15.05
N ILE A 1016 15.45 19.37 -16.11
CA ILE A 1016 15.94 18.30 -17.00
C ILE A 1016 17.09 18.74 -17.92
N SER A 1017 17.39 20.03 -18.05
CA SER A 1017 18.59 20.47 -18.76
C SER A 1017 19.79 20.56 -17.81
N ASN A 1018 20.41 19.43 -17.49
CA ASN A 1018 21.88 19.23 -17.50
C ASN A 1018 22.36 18.13 -16.54
N SER A 1019 23.16 17.21 -17.09
CA SER A 1019 24.08 16.27 -16.44
C SER A 1019 23.52 15.19 -15.49
N LEU A 1020 22.72 15.51 -14.47
CA LEU A 1020 22.17 14.51 -13.53
C LEU A 1020 21.17 13.58 -14.23
N ALA A 1021 20.21 14.13 -14.99
CA ALA A 1021 19.22 13.35 -15.71
C ALA A 1021 19.83 12.43 -16.78
N LYS A 1022 20.93 12.83 -17.45
CA LYS A 1022 21.64 11.98 -18.42
C LYS A 1022 22.36 10.80 -17.75
N TYR A 1023 22.88 11.00 -16.53
CA TYR A 1023 23.44 9.92 -15.73
C TYR A 1023 22.36 8.91 -15.28
N PHE A 1024 21.14 9.38 -14.99
CA PHE A 1024 20.00 8.53 -14.64
C PHE A 1024 19.34 7.84 -15.86
N PHE A 1025 19.22 8.52 -17.01
CA PHE A 1025 18.64 7.97 -18.24
C PHE A 1025 19.44 6.80 -18.83
N ASN A 1026 20.77 6.82 -18.72
CA ASN A 1026 21.65 5.78 -19.29
C ASN A 1026 21.68 4.46 -18.49
N LYS A 1027 21.07 4.39 -17.29
CA LYS A 1027 21.02 3.18 -16.46
C LYS A 1027 19.70 2.39 -16.56
N GLY A 1028 18.85 2.69 -17.54
CA GLY A 1028 17.64 1.89 -17.82
C GLY A 1028 16.47 2.17 -16.88
N ILE A 1029 16.29 3.42 -16.47
CA ILE A 1029 15.10 3.86 -15.73
C ILE A 1029 13.99 4.21 -16.73
N SER A 1030 13.08 3.28 -17.01
CA SER A 1030 11.94 3.52 -17.92
C SER A 1030 10.68 2.76 -17.51
N SER A 1031 9.55 3.48 -17.56
CA SER A 1031 8.13 3.11 -17.28
C SER A 1031 7.66 3.49 -15.86
N LEU A 1032 6.54 4.17 -15.61
CA LEU A 1032 5.36 4.51 -16.40
C LEU A 1032 5.11 6.03 -16.44
N SER A 1033 4.73 6.50 -17.62
CA SER A 1033 3.92 7.68 -17.82
C SER A 1033 2.51 7.47 -17.23
N SER A 1034 2.14 8.24 -16.21
CA SER A 1034 0.77 8.73 -16.10
C SER A 1034 0.80 10.21 -15.67
N PRO A 1035 -0.05 11.07 -16.24
CA PRO A 1035 0.00 12.49 -15.99
C PRO A 1035 -0.59 12.79 -14.62
N VAL A 1036 0.20 13.47 -13.77
CA VAL A 1036 -0.36 14.32 -12.71
C VAL A 1036 -1.16 15.42 -13.41
N ARG A 1037 -2.43 15.15 -13.70
CA ARG A 1037 -3.41 16.21 -13.97
C ARG A 1037 -3.77 16.81 -12.62
N THR A 1038 -3.25 18.01 -12.38
CA THR A 1038 -3.95 19.13 -11.72
C THR A 1038 -5.21 18.75 -10.93
N MET A 1039 -5.07 18.50 -9.63
CA MET A 1039 -6.11 18.82 -8.65
C MET A 1039 -5.71 20.11 -7.94
N SER A 1040 -5.73 21.20 -8.71
CA SER A 1040 -6.02 22.53 -8.20
C SER A 1040 -7.45 22.83 -8.65
N SER A 1041 -8.32 23.24 -7.72
CA SER A 1041 -9.75 23.58 -7.85
C SER A 1041 -10.75 22.41 -7.84
N ALA A 1042 -11.16 22.02 -6.63
CA ALA A 1042 -12.55 22.03 -6.17
C ALA A 1042 -12.55 22.08 -4.64
#